data_AF-A0A1G3PQQ4-F1
#
_entry.id   AF-A0A1G3PQQ4-F1
#
_cell.length_a   1.000
_cell.length_b   1.000
_cell.length_c   1.000
_cell.angle_alpha   90.00
_cell.angle_beta   90.00
_cell.angle_gamma   90.00
#
_symmetry.space_group_name_H-M   'P 1'
#
loop_
_entity.id
_entity.type
_entity.pdbx_description
1 polymer ?
#
loop_
_entity_poly.entity_id
_entity_poly.type
_entity_poly.pdbx_seq_one_letter_code
_entity_poly.pdbx_strand_id
1 'polypeptide(L)'
;MAIRHFEKFFAIAEKLALKKKKDLNELREIGETILGEYTAKGHMTLMPHDSLKMEYYSLIPLIKHLLEKHGNPDIVQSPVEKMPDSSWMADASFCFINVRGTGAASGTHGDFINAAKLLPVLRVNSIHLAPFFECALEIIYGIDTLTIIDENTVNAEFLKAGMKSDEQVRFFTDLAHLLGMTVGFDIEPHTSQFSRIALEHPEYFRWIRLSASREEIAGKKKQLDMLTDAAQKEIHAAIKPLREKVLAKYGLKSLEQSGKDAVSKKAHYELIDELIAAGFWTVPSHTWKGAGLPEFSHYVDEQEFPEFKYLSTDGEDHREHAFGTLTPFRFYDNIPLNRIPKPNNPPVPNEETIKYFTNIFPALYKKFRFDYLRFDYVDHVWDSVLDKAGKIPISDRITPYVLKKTIAKARSGGRKFIGAMAERMGTDIQVYKKAGFDLLLGDDILKPIGLPLLKDTFKLNKKIEKLNSKPGKKVNIQFAVDTHDSSHPLFNVTPMLIYGAKGVGMRMFIARFSGWGNAIRSKYELIGNQDGTTGLYLANNKVVSVEWKSEKDMNDIYHNIENTYDFLLPRLKKANFVDFIPIQRKAAYWIFEDDQGKMVFIVNLTEHASIPSILIKEIKVFKCASMINPYTGQKRMMSHLLVNELPPLECRIVFIQV
;
A
#
# COMPACT_ATOMS: atom_id res chain seq x y z
N MET A 1 19.38 -15.52 3.61
CA MET A 1 20.16 -15.18 4.81
C MET A 1 19.62 -16.01 5.96
N ALA A 2 20.49 -16.66 6.74
CA ALA A 2 20.08 -17.28 7.98
C ALA A 2 19.52 -16.21 8.96
N ILE A 3 18.85 -16.62 10.03
CA ILE A 3 18.32 -15.75 11.12
C ILE A 3 19.35 -14.89 11.88
N ARG A 4 20.58 -14.74 11.36
CA ARG A 4 21.68 -13.92 11.88
C ARG A 4 21.31 -12.46 12.18
N HIS A 5 20.31 -11.92 11.49
CA HIS A 5 19.84 -10.56 11.74
C HIS A 5 19.14 -10.43 13.10
N PHE A 6 18.49 -11.48 13.63
CA PHE A 6 17.96 -11.50 14.99
C PHE A 6 19.08 -11.56 16.03
N GLU A 7 20.10 -12.40 15.83
CA GLU A 7 21.26 -12.48 16.73
C GLU A 7 22.00 -11.13 16.80
N LYS A 8 22.20 -10.49 15.64
CA LYS A 8 22.74 -9.12 15.57
C LYS A 8 21.84 -8.14 16.30
N PHE A 9 20.52 -8.22 16.09
CA PHE A 9 19.59 -7.33 16.78
C PHE A 9 19.72 -7.45 18.30
N PHE A 10 19.77 -8.66 18.85
CA PHE A 10 19.93 -8.90 20.29
C PHE A 10 21.21 -8.28 20.83
N ALA A 11 22.34 -8.57 20.20
CA ALA A 11 23.64 -8.05 20.63
C ALA A 11 23.73 -6.52 20.55
N ILE A 12 23.18 -5.92 19.49
CA ILE A 12 23.18 -4.47 19.30
C ILE A 12 22.24 -3.80 20.31
N ALA A 13 21.02 -4.32 20.48
CA ALA A 13 20.04 -3.77 21.42
C ALA A 13 20.58 -3.73 22.87
N GLU A 14 21.23 -4.82 23.31
CA GLU A 14 21.90 -4.89 24.61
C GLU A 14 23.02 -3.85 24.74
N LYS A 15 23.91 -3.79 23.73
CA LYS A 15 25.01 -2.81 23.71
C LYS A 15 24.51 -1.37 23.76
N LEU A 16 23.42 -1.06 23.05
CA LEU A 16 22.82 0.28 23.04
C LEU A 16 22.19 0.61 24.39
N ALA A 17 21.48 -0.33 25.03
CA ALA A 17 20.91 -0.14 26.36
C ALA A 17 22.01 0.13 27.41
N LEU A 18 23.08 -0.66 27.41
CA LEU A 18 24.24 -0.45 28.29
C LEU A 18 24.94 0.89 28.03
N LYS A 19 25.12 1.28 26.76
CA LYS A 19 25.70 2.57 26.39
C LYS A 19 24.85 3.75 26.90
N LYS A 20 23.52 3.59 26.90
CA LYS A 20 22.56 4.57 27.44
C LYS A 20 22.39 4.47 28.97
N LYS A 21 23.20 3.64 29.65
CA LYS A 21 23.17 3.38 31.11
C LYS A 21 21.78 2.96 31.61
N LYS A 22 21.03 2.21 30.80
CA LYS A 22 19.75 1.63 31.18
C LYS A 22 19.95 0.35 32.01
N ASP A 23 19.04 0.06 32.93
CA ASP A 23 19.04 -1.19 33.68
C ASP A 23 18.47 -2.33 32.82
N LEU A 24 19.29 -3.34 32.50
CA LEU A 24 18.85 -4.46 31.68
C LEU A 24 17.80 -5.35 32.36
N ASN A 25 17.77 -5.39 33.71
CA ASN A 25 16.77 -6.15 34.43
C ASN A 25 15.39 -5.47 34.32
N GLU A 26 15.34 -4.14 34.51
CA GLU A 26 14.12 -3.35 34.30
C GLU A 26 13.60 -3.50 32.86
N LEU A 27 14.48 -3.36 31.86
CA LEU A 27 14.08 -3.53 30.46
C LEU A 27 13.60 -4.94 30.13
N ARG A 28 14.16 -5.96 30.79
CA ARG A 28 13.71 -7.35 30.67
C ARG A 28 12.33 -7.54 31.29
N GLU A 29 12.08 -6.99 32.48
CA GLU A 29 10.76 -7.05 33.13
C GLU A 29 9.67 -6.40 32.27
N ILE A 30 9.98 -5.25 31.64
CA ILE A 30 9.09 -4.63 30.64
C ILE A 30 8.82 -5.61 29.49
N GLY A 31 9.87 -6.25 28.96
CA GLY A 31 9.74 -7.22 27.88
C GLY A 31 8.95 -8.48 28.24
N GLU A 32 9.10 -9.00 29.46
CA GLU A 32 8.32 -10.13 29.99
C GLU A 32 6.84 -9.75 30.19
N THR A 33 6.56 -8.51 30.60
CA THR A 33 5.19 -8.00 30.71
C THR A 33 4.51 -7.97 29.34
N ILE A 34 5.22 -7.48 28.34
CA ILE A 34 4.77 -7.43 26.94
C ILE A 34 4.56 -8.83 26.39
N LEU A 35 5.51 -9.74 26.63
CA LEU A 35 5.38 -11.14 26.23
C LEU A 35 4.15 -11.76 26.89
N GLY A 36 3.95 -11.56 28.19
CA GLY A 36 2.78 -12.06 28.91
C GLY A 36 1.46 -11.59 28.32
N GLU A 37 1.36 -10.31 27.96
CA GLU A 37 0.20 -9.78 27.24
C GLU A 37 0.03 -10.43 25.87
N TYR A 38 1.09 -10.49 25.07
CA TYR A 38 1.05 -11.06 23.73
C TYR A 38 0.68 -12.55 23.75
N THR A 39 1.22 -13.34 24.67
CA THR A 39 0.87 -14.76 24.81
C THR A 39 -0.58 -14.93 25.26
N ALA A 40 -1.11 -14.02 26.07
CA ALA A 40 -2.51 -14.08 26.52
C ALA A 40 -3.52 -13.67 25.43
N LYS A 41 -3.18 -12.66 24.61
CA LYS A 41 -4.14 -12.02 23.69
C LYS A 41 -3.81 -12.17 22.20
N GLY A 42 -2.60 -12.59 21.85
CA GLY A 42 -2.06 -12.63 20.49
C GLY A 42 -1.61 -11.28 19.93
N HIS A 43 -1.66 -10.21 20.72
CA HIS A 43 -1.30 -8.83 20.35
C HIS A 43 -1.02 -8.01 21.62
N MET A 44 -0.43 -6.82 21.46
CA MET A 44 -0.26 -5.82 22.52
C MET A 44 -1.36 -4.75 22.41
N THR A 45 -1.88 -4.25 23.53
CA THR A 45 -2.82 -3.10 23.53
C THR A 45 -2.15 -1.77 23.82
N LEU A 46 -0.83 -1.68 23.58
CA LEU A 46 -0.08 -0.43 23.69
C LEU A 46 -0.49 0.54 22.59
N MET A 47 -0.47 1.84 22.89
CA MET A 47 -0.59 2.87 21.87
C MET A 47 0.58 2.74 20.87
N PRO A 48 0.35 2.94 19.56
CA PRO A 48 1.42 2.89 18.56
C PRO A 48 2.64 3.75 18.94
N HIS A 49 2.40 5.00 19.38
CA HIS A 49 3.45 5.92 19.81
C HIS A 49 4.24 5.43 21.03
N ASP A 50 3.57 4.79 22.01
CA ASP A 50 4.25 4.26 23.19
C ASP A 50 5.09 3.02 22.85
N SER A 51 4.62 2.20 21.90
CA SER A 51 5.43 1.10 21.35
C SER A 51 6.73 1.62 20.71
N LEU A 52 6.68 2.76 20.00
CA LEU A 52 7.88 3.37 19.39
C LEU A 52 8.91 3.83 20.43
N LYS A 53 8.45 4.33 21.57
CA LYS A 53 9.31 4.79 22.69
C LYS A 53 9.96 3.65 23.46
N MET A 54 9.47 2.43 23.33
CA MET A 54 10.03 1.26 24.00
C MET A 54 11.50 1.05 23.60
N GLU A 55 12.35 0.73 24.57
CA GLU A 55 13.76 0.40 24.30
C GLU A 55 13.86 -0.91 23.50
N TYR A 56 14.80 -0.98 22.55
CA TYR A 56 14.95 -2.15 21.66
C TYR A 56 15.16 -3.46 22.44
N TYR A 57 15.84 -3.41 23.59
CA TYR A 57 16.10 -4.57 24.43
C TYR A 57 14.82 -5.21 24.97
N SER A 58 13.78 -4.41 25.26
CA SER A 58 12.50 -4.91 25.78
C SER A 58 11.73 -5.75 24.75
N LEU A 59 12.09 -5.70 23.47
CA LEU A 59 11.48 -6.55 22.44
C LEU A 59 12.07 -7.97 22.40
N ILE A 60 13.25 -8.20 23.02
CA ILE A 60 13.98 -9.46 22.93
C ILE A 60 13.17 -10.66 23.47
N PRO A 61 12.49 -10.59 24.64
CA PRO A 61 11.70 -11.72 25.14
C PRO A 61 10.63 -12.18 24.14
N LEU A 62 9.90 -11.24 23.54
CA LEU A 62 8.91 -11.55 22.52
C LEU A 62 9.53 -12.22 21.29
N ILE A 63 10.62 -11.69 20.75
CA ILE A 63 11.26 -12.26 19.55
C ILE A 63 11.77 -13.68 19.84
N LYS A 64 12.41 -13.91 21.00
CA LYS A 64 12.88 -15.25 21.38
C LYS A 64 11.73 -16.24 21.50
N HIS A 65 10.65 -15.85 22.17
CA HIS A 65 9.44 -16.67 22.25
C HIS A 65 8.89 -17.03 20.85
N LEU A 66 8.84 -16.05 19.93
CA LEU A 66 8.36 -16.27 18.58
C LEU A 66 9.28 -17.22 17.78
N LEU A 67 10.60 -17.10 17.91
CA LEU A 67 11.56 -18.01 17.30
C LEU A 67 11.40 -19.44 17.84
N GLU A 68 11.29 -19.60 19.16
CA GLU A 68 11.08 -20.89 19.81
C GLU A 68 9.76 -21.54 19.37
N LYS A 69 8.67 -20.77 19.32
CA LYS A 69 7.36 -21.21 18.83
C LYS A 69 7.40 -21.73 17.39
N HIS A 70 8.32 -21.22 16.57
CA HIS A 70 8.55 -21.67 15.19
C HIS A 70 9.68 -22.71 15.08
N GLY A 71 10.16 -23.26 16.19
CA GLY A 71 11.17 -24.32 16.23
C GLY A 71 12.59 -23.85 15.95
N ASN A 72 12.91 -22.58 16.26
CA ASN A 72 14.22 -21.95 16.03
C ASN A 72 14.74 -22.18 14.60
N PRO A 73 14.00 -21.71 13.58
CA PRO A 73 14.28 -22.06 12.21
C PRO A 73 15.55 -21.36 11.71
N ASP A 74 16.33 -22.04 10.86
CA ASP A 74 17.45 -21.40 10.16
C ASP A 74 16.99 -20.29 9.20
N ILE A 75 15.77 -20.41 8.69
CA ILE A 75 15.12 -19.48 7.76
C ILE A 75 13.66 -19.31 8.18
N VAL A 76 13.22 -18.07 8.38
CA VAL A 76 11.80 -17.77 8.62
C VAL A 76 11.01 -17.99 7.33
N GLN A 77 10.02 -18.89 7.39
CA GLN A 77 9.12 -19.16 6.29
C GLN A 77 7.99 -18.15 6.26
N SER A 78 7.48 -17.85 5.06
CA SER A 78 6.29 -17.01 4.94
C SER A 78 5.08 -17.77 5.49
N PRO A 79 4.13 -17.09 6.16
CA PRO A 79 2.93 -17.74 6.69
C PRO A 79 2.02 -18.31 5.60
N VAL A 80 2.22 -17.92 4.34
CA VAL A 80 1.39 -18.34 3.19
C VAL A 80 2.14 -19.19 2.18
N GLU A 81 3.43 -19.50 2.40
CA GLU A 81 4.27 -20.25 1.46
C GLU A 81 3.74 -21.65 1.15
N LYS A 82 3.03 -22.27 2.11
CA LYS A 82 2.41 -23.59 1.97
C LYS A 82 0.99 -23.54 1.40
N MET A 83 0.45 -22.34 1.14
CA MET A 83 -0.88 -22.20 0.54
C MET A 83 -0.84 -22.62 -0.93
N PRO A 84 -1.90 -23.27 -1.45
CA PRO A 84 -1.92 -23.76 -2.83
C PRO A 84 -1.95 -22.63 -3.86
N ASP A 85 -2.52 -21.48 -3.50
CA ASP A 85 -2.61 -20.27 -4.32
C ASP A 85 -2.79 -19.01 -3.44
N SER A 86 -2.94 -17.86 -4.09
CA SER A 86 -3.08 -16.55 -3.46
C SER A 86 -4.48 -16.23 -2.91
N SER A 87 -5.39 -17.21 -2.80
CA SER A 87 -6.74 -17.01 -2.24
C SER A 87 -6.74 -16.46 -0.81
N TRP A 88 -5.64 -16.66 -0.06
CA TRP A 88 -5.47 -16.11 1.28
C TRP A 88 -5.64 -14.59 1.33
N MET A 89 -5.32 -13.86 0.25
CA MET A 89 -5.46 -12.39 0.20
C MET A 89 -6.90 -11.94 0.42
N ALA A 90 -7.87 -12.74 -0.02
CA ALA A 90 -9.28 -12.39 0.11
C ALA A 90 -9.77 -12.40 1.56
N ASP A 91 -9.05 -13.08 2.47
CA ASP A 91 -9.39 -13.21 3.88
C ASP A 91 -8.45 -12.41 4.80
N ALA A 92 -7.44 -11.75 4.23
CA ALA A 92 -6.48 -10.96 4.98
C ALA A 92 -7.03 -9.57 5.35
N SER A 93 -6.44 -8.98 6.38
CA SER A 93 -6.62 -7.58 6.76
C SER A 93 -5.28 -6.87 6.60
N PHE A 94 -5.29 -5.71 5.98
CA PHE A 94 -4.10 -5.01 5.51
C PHE A 94 -3.92 -3.70 6.28
N CYS A 95 -2.68 -3.42 6.69
CA CYS A 95 -2.27 -2.11 7.20
C CYS A 95 -1.18 -1.53 6.31
N PHE A 96 -1.37 -0.32 5.80
CA PHE A 96 -0.32 0.42 5.10
C PHE A 96 0.65 1.06 6.10
N ILE A 97 1.94 0.87 5.84
CA ILE A 97 3.02 1.45 6.63
C ILE A 97 4.02 2.11 5.69
N ASN A 98 4.17 3.44 5.84
CA ASN A 98 5.35 4.15 5.40
C ASN A 98 6.38 4.15 6.55
N VAL A 99 7.55 3.54 6.32
CA VAL A 99 8.61 3.42 7.34
C VAL A 99 9.11 4.79 7.81
N ARG A 100 9.24 5.78 6.91
CA ARG A 100 9.60 7.17 7.30
C ARG A 100 8.56 7.78 8.23
N GLY A 101 7.29 7.38 8.05
CA GLY A 101 6.16 7.72 8.90
C GLY A 101 6.20 7.18 10.32
N THR A 102 7.21 6.41 10.74
CA THR A 102 7.25 5.71 12.05
C THR A 102 8.24 6.32 13.06
N GLY A 103 8.61 7.59 12.89
CA GLY A 103 9.46 8.31 13.84
C GLY A 103 8.72 8.60 15.14
N ALA A 104 9.42 8.66 16.27
CA ALA A 104 8.76 8.95 17.55
C ALA A 104 8.24 10.40 17.65
N ALA A 105 8.74 11.32 16.84
CA ALA A 105 8.27 12.70 16.76
C ALA A 105 8.01 13.10 15.31
N SER A 106 7.01 13.96 15.07
CA SER A 106 6.58 14.37 13.72
C SER A 106 7.70 15.01 12.88
N GLY A 107 8.59 15.78 13.50
CA GLY A 107 9.75 16.39 12.83
C GLY A 107 10.93 15.45 12.56
N THR A 108 10.82 14.17 12.88
CA THR A 108 11.85 13.14 12.65
C THR A 108 11.30 12.07 11.72
N HIS A 109 12.14 11.27 11.07
CA HIS A 109 11.69 10.11 10.31
C HIS A 109 11.85 8.82 11.13
N GLY A 110 11.08 7.79 10.76
CA GLY A 110 11.19 6.44 11.28
C GLY A 110 12.24 5.59 10.56
N ASP A 111 12.33 4.33 10.97
CA ASP A 111 13.22 3.34 10.38
C ASP A 111 12.65 1.92 10.55
N PHE A 112 13.23 0.93 9.88
CA PHE A 112 12.74 -0.46 9.93
C PHE A 112 12.74 -1.07 11.34
N ILE A 113 13.66 -0.66 12.21
CA ILE A 113 13.73 -1.19 13.59
C ILE A 113 12.62 -0.58 14.45
N ASN A 114 12.31 0.70 14.26
CA ASN A 114 11.19 1.36 14.93
C ASN A 114 9.84 0.85 14.39
N ALA A 115 9.68 0.76 13.07
CA ALA A 115 8.49 0.21 12.44
C ALA A 115 8.18 -1.22 12.90
N ALA A 116 9.22 -2.04 13.13
CA ALA A 116 9.06 -3.40 13.64
C ALA A 116 8.39 -3.47 15.02
N LYS A 117 8.53 -2.45 15.87
CA LYS A 117 7.86 -2.39 17.20
C LYS A 117 6.34 -2.25 17.08
N LEU A 118 5.86 -1.70 15.97
CA LEU A 118 4.42 -1.50 15.73
C LEU A 118 3.72 -2.81 15.38
N LEU A 119 4.42 -3.77 14.75
CA LEU A 119 3.83 -5.02 14.26
C LEU A 119 2.99 -5.76 15.33
N PRO A 120 3.47 -6.02 16.56
CA PRO A 120 2.68 -6.71 17.57
C PRO A 120 1.49 -5.91 18.15
N VAL A 121 1.39 -4.60 17.88
CA VAL A 121 0.23 -3.77 18.27
C VAL A 121 -0.93 -3.92 17.27
N LEU A 122 -0.62 -4.15 16.00
CA LEU A 122 -1.60 -4.13 14.92
C LEU A 122 -2.52 -5.36 14.98
N ARG A 123 -3.82 -5.12 14.73
CA ARG A 123 -4.84 -6.17 14.58
C ARG A 123 -5.09 -6.48 13.10
N VAL A 124 -3.99 -6.66 12.38
CA VAL A 124 -3.97 -7.07 10.97
C VAL A 124 -3.04 -8.26 10.77
N ASN A 125 -3.16 -8.96 9.66
CA ASN A 125 -2.31 -10.09 9.30
C ASN A 125 -1.60 -9.89 7.95
N SER A 126 -1.62 -8.67 7.42
CA SER A 126 -0.88 -8.30 6.23
C SER A 126 -0.41 -6.85 6.31
N ILE A 127 0.85 -6.61 5.98
CA ILE A 127 1.47 -5.29 5.90
C ILE A 127 1.65 -4.91 4.44
N HIS A 128 1.07 -3.78 4.07
CA HIS A 128 1.37 -3.10 2.83
C HIS A 128 2.48 -2.08 3.10
N LEU A 129 3.70 -2.41 2.68
CA LEU A 129 4.87 -1.58 2.88
C LEU A 129 5.01 -0.59 1.72
N ALA A 130 5.06 0.71 2.05
CA ALA A 130 5.31 1.76 1.08
C ALA A 130 6.73 1.63 0.47
N PRO A 131 6.99 2.27 -0.69
CA PRO A 131 8.34 2.36 -1.23
C PRO A 131 9.36 2.88 -0.21
N PHE A 132 10.51 2.21 -0.12
CA PHE A 132 11.57 2.53 0.86
C PHE A 132 12.97 2.62 0.25
N PHE A 133 13.08 2.45 -1.07
CA PHE A 133 14.32 2.71 -1.78
C PHE A 133 14.55 4.21 -1.93
N GLU A 134 15.78 4.62 -2.26
CA GLU A 134 16.06 6.01 -2.55
C GLU A 134 15.13 6.55 -3.64
N CYS A 135 14.69 7.79 -3.44
CA CYS A 135 13.70 8.46 -4.27
C CYS A 135 14.12 9.90 -4.58
N ALA A 136 13.58 10.46 -5.65
CA ALA A 136 13.77 11.86 -6.00
C ALA A 136 12.83 12.77 -5.20
N LEU A 137 13.29 13.99 -4.90
CA LEU A 137 12.48 15.06 -4.29
C LEU A 137 11.81 14.67 -2.95
N GLU A 138 12.35 13.67 -2.26
CA GLU A 138 11.77 13.07 -1.03
C GLU A 138 10.42 12.36 -1.22
N ILE A 139 9.87 12.32 -2.44
CA ILE A 139 8.59 11.68 -2.76
C ILE A 139 8.83 10.17 -2.91
N ILE A 140 8.25 9.35 -2.02
CA ILE A 140 8.52 7.90 -2.01
C ILE A 140 8.16 7.19 -3.33
N TYR A 141 7.17 7.71 -4.06
CA TYR A 141 6.76 7.20 -5.37
C TYR A 141 7.63 7.70 -6.54
N GLY A 142 8.50 8.69 -6.31
CA GLY A 142 9.53 9.13 -7.25
C GLY A 142 10.73 8.20 -7.27
N ILE A 143 10.53 6.92 -7.64
CA ILE A 143 11.54 5.86 -7.53
C ILE A 143 12.82 6.24 -8.29
N ASP A 144 13.94 6.33 -7.57
CA ASP A 144 15.24 6.57 -8.19
C ASP A 144 16.00 5.25 -8.44
N THR A 145 15.86 4.28 -7.55
CA THR A 145 16.48 2.95 -7.63
C THR A 145 15.62 1.90 -6.94
N LEU A 146 15.84 0.62 -7.25
CA LEU A 146 15.22 -0.52 -6.57
C LEU A 146 16.27 -1.43 -5.89
N THR A 147 17.51 -0.94 -5.77
CA THR A 147 18.64 -1.72 -5.25
C THR A 147 19.24 -1.10 -3.99
N ILE A 148 19.15 0.23 -3.84
CA ILE A 148 19.69 0.99 -2.70
C ILE A 148 18.54 1.48 -1.80
N ILE A 149 18.57 1.01 -0.55
CA ILE A 149 17.59 1.37 0.49
C ILE A 149 17.89 2.79 0.96
N ASP A 150 16.85 3.62 1.09
CA ASP A 150 17.01 4.99 1.57
C ASP A 150 17.54 5.01 3.01
N GLU A 151 18.63 5.77 3.23
CA GLU A 151 19.24 5.91 4.55
C GLU A 151 18.26 6.44 5.61
N ASN A 152 17.25 7.22 5.21
CA ASN A 152 16.19 7.74 6.08
C ASN A 152 15.13 6.68 6.44
N THR A 153 15.30 5.43 6.01
CA THR A 153 14.49 4.28 6.46
C THR A 153 15.31 3.28 7.28
N VAL A 154 16.61 3.55 7.48
CA VAL A 154 17.56 2.65 8.13
C VAL A 154 17.96 3.21 9.49
N ASN A 155 17.94 2.37 10.51
CA ASN A 155 18.37 2.79 11.84
C ASN A 155 19.89 3.00 11.86
N ALA A 156 20.32 4.25 12.07
CA ALA A 156 21.73 4.63 12.04
C ALA A 156 22.56 4.01 13.17
N GLU A 157 21.99 3.76 14.35
CA GLU A 157 22.71 3.12 15.47
C GLU A 157 23.01 1.65 15.13
N PHE A 158 22.04 0.93 14.56
CA PHE A 158 22.21 -0.45 14.12
C PHE A 158 23.13 -0.58 12.90
N LEU A 159 23.05 0.36 11.95
CA LEU A 159 23.95 0.40 10.81
C LEU A 159 25.41 0.58 11.25
N LYS A 160 25.68 1.54 12.15
CA LYS A 160 27.01 1.76 12.73
C LYS A 160 27.52 0.56 13.53
N ALA A 161 26.61 -0.23 14.11
CA ALA A 161 26.94 -1.44 14.85
C ALA A 161 27.10 -2.70 13.97
N GLY A 162 26.97 -2.58 12.64
CA GLY A 162 27.25 -3.65 11.68
C GLY A 162 26.04 -4.44 11.18
N MET A 163 24.82 -3.96 11.43
CA MET A 163 23.59 -4.49 10.84
C MET A 163 23.25 -3.70 9.57
N LYS A 164 23.47 -4.31 8.41
CA LYS A 164 23.32 -3.68 7.09
C LYS A 164 21.87 -3.30 6.80
N SER A 165 21.65 -2.37 5.89
CA SER A 165 20.31 -1.92 5.49
C SER A 165 19.40 -3.07 5.03
N ASP A 166 19.92 -3.99 4.23
CA ASP A 166 19.18 -5.19 3.80
C ASP A 166 18.84 -6.12 4.97
N GLU A 167 19.71 -6.23 5.98
CA GLU A 167 19.44 -7.00 7.20
C GLU A 167 18.35 -6.35 8.06
N GLN A 168 18.21 -5.02 8.05
CA GLN A 168 17.14 -4.33 8.76
C GLN A 168 15.77 -4.51 8.08
N VAL A 169 15.70 -4.46 6.75
CA VAL A 169 14.48 -4.82 6.01
C VAL A 169 14.11 -6.29 6.28
N ARG A 170 15.12 -7.20 6.26
CA ARG A 170 14.91 -8.61 6.58
C ARG A 170 14.43 -8.83 8.00
N PHE A 171 14.96 -8.11 8.97
CA PHE A 171 14.48 -8.16 10.36
C PHE A 171 13.00 -7.77 10.45
N PHE A 172 12.59 -6.71 9.77
CA PHE A 172 11.19 -6.30 9.71
C PHE A 172 10.31 -7.39 9.07
N THR A 173 10.70 -7.92 7.89
CA THR A 173 9.87 -8.91 7.19
C THR A 173 9.81 -10.25 7.91
N ASP A 174 10.93 -10.72 8.45
CA ASP A 174 10.98 -11.98 9.19
C ASP A 174 10.27 -11.86 10.55
N LEU A 175 10.30 -10.71 11.23
CA LEU A 175 9.48 -10.50 12.43
C LEU A 175 7.98 -10.49 12.11
N ALA A 176 7.58 -9.84 11.00
CA ALA A 176 6.19 -9.90 10.52
C ALA A 176 5.76 -11.35 10.25
N HIS A 177 6.61 -12.14 9.57
CA HIS A 177 6.33 -13.56 9.30
C HIS A 177 6.21 -14.39 10.59
N LEU A 178 7.08 -14.17 11.58
CA LEU A 178 6.98 -14.81 12.90
C LEU A 178 5.70 -14.44 13.66
N LEU A 179 5.16 -13.25 13.44
CA LEU A 179 3.86 -12.81 13.95
C LEU A 179 2.68 -13.35 13.14
N GLY A 180 2.92 -14.13 12.09
CA GLY A 180 1.89 -14.65 11.20
C GLY A 180 1.35 -13.63 10.21
N MET A 181 2.07 -12.53 9.97
CA MET A 181 1.70 -11.48 9.04
C MET A 181 2.39 -11.68 7.68
N THR A 182 1.71 -11.40 6.58
CA THR A 182 2.32 -11.26 5.26
C THR A 182 2.86 -9.85 5.04
N VAL A 183 3.83 -9.66 4.16
CA VAL A 183 4.36 -8.34 3.77
C VAL A 183 4.36 -8.20 2.26
N GLY A 184 3.78 -7.12 1.74
CA GLY A 184 3.82 -6.79 0.32
C GLY A 184 4.42 -5.43 0.05
N PHE A 185 4.77 -5.21 -1.21
CA PHE A 185 5.51 -4.04 -1.67
C PHE A 185 4.88 -3.46 -2.94
N ASP A 186 4.98 -2.14 -3.09
CA ASP A 186 4.52 -1.40 -4.27
C ASP A 186 5.42 -1.60 -5.49
N ILE A 187 4.82 -1.67 -6.68
CA ILE A 187 5.54 -1.67 -7.95
C ILE A 187 4.99 -0.57 -8.85
N GLU A 188 5.88 0.36 -9.18
CA GLU A 188 5.59 1.52 -10.00
C GLU A 188 5.88 1.26 -11.48
N PRO A 189 4.97 1.59 -12.41
CA PRO A 189 5.23 1.51 -13.86
C PRO A 189 6.10 2.67 -14.39
N HIS A 190 6.71 3.44 -13.50
CA HIS A 190 7.51 4.63 -13.78
C HIS A 190 8.64 4.78 -12.75
N THR A 191 9.55 5.70 -13.03
CA THR A 191 10.64 6.12 -12.12
C THR A 191 10.74 7.65 -12.12
N SER A 192 11.55 8.26 -11.26
CA SER A 192 11.87 9.67 -11.39
C SER A 192 12.60 9.95 -12.71
N GLN A 193 12.47 11.17 -13.24
CA GLN A 193 13.33 11.64 -14.31
C GLN A 193 14.80 11.51 -13.88
N PHE A 194 15.63 11.03 -14.80
CA PHE A 194 17.04 10.72 -14.54
C PHE A 194 17.29 9.82 -13.32
N SER A 195 16.35 8.92 -12.99
CA SER A 195 16.57 7.88 -11.99
C SER A 195 17.86 7.11 -12.30
N ARG A 196 18.56 6.58 -11.28
CA ARG A 196 19.70 5.67 -11.51
C ARG A 196 19.32 4.51 -12.42
N ILE A 197 18.08 4.03 -12.36
CA ILE A 197 17.55 3.02 -13.29
C ILE A 197 17.59 3.53 -14.73
N ALA A 198 17.10 4.75 -15.00
CA ALA A 198 17.10 5.35 -16.33
C ALA A 198 18.52 5.65 -16.85
N LEU A 199 19.46 6.00 -15.98
CA LEU A 199 20.85 6.26 -16.37
C LEU A 199 21.64 4.97 -16.60
N GLU A 200 21.37 3.92 -15.83
CA GLU A 200 21.98 2.60 -16.03
C GLU A 200 21.43 1.86 -17.25
N HIS A 201 20.14 2.06 -17.52
CA HIS A 201 19.42 1.37 -18.57
C HIS A 201 18.61 2.35 -19.43
N PRO A 202 19.27 3.25 -20.18
CA PRO A 202 18.57 4.24 -21.00
C PRO A 202 17.62 3.60 -22.01
N GLU A 203 17.91 2.37 -22.46
CA GLU A 203 17.06 1.58 -23.37
C GLU A 203 15.64 1.28 -22.86
N TYR A 204 15.41 1.34 -21.53
CA TYR A 204 14.10 1.10 -20.95
C TYR A 204 13.20 2.34 -20.90
N PHE A 205 13.69 3.49 -21.37
CA PHE A 205 13.00 4.78 -21.32
C PHE A 205 12.99 5.45 -22.69
N ARG A 206 12.21 6.52 -22.80
CA ARG A 206 12.19 7.37 -24.01
C ARG A 206 13.00 8.62 -23.75
N TRP A 207 13.89 8.97 -24.66
CA TRP A 207 14.75 10.13 -24.56
C TRP A 207 14.53 11.09 -25.72
N ILE A 208 14.66 12.37 -25.46
CA ILE A 208 14.78 13.42 -26.48
C ILE A 208 16.13 14.12 -26.30
N ARG A 209 16.57 14.81 -27.35
CA ARG A 209 17.71 15.70 -27.30
C ARG A 209 17.30 17.09 -27.75
N LEU A 210 17.56 18.10 -26.94
CA LEU A 210 17.35 19.51 -27.29
C LEU A 210 18.57 20.05 -28.05
N SER A 211 18.36 21.10 -28.84
CA SER A 211 19.44 21.84 -29.49
C SER A 211 20.37 22.48 -28.45
N ALA A 212 21.54 22.96 -28.90
CA ALA A 212 22.44 23.70 -28.02
C ALA A 212 21.81 24.98 -27.44
N SER A 213 20.87 25.62 -28.17
CA SER A 213 20.08 26.74 -27.65
C SER A 213 18.92 26.32 -26.75
N ARG A 214 18.61 25.02 -26.67
CA ARG A 214 17.46 24.42 -25.93
C ARG A 214 16.07 24.86 -26.41
N GLU A 215 15.98 25.77 -27.38
CA GLU A 215 14.73 26.29 -27.94
C GLU A 215 13.96 25.26 -28.78
N GLU A 216 14.66 24.26 -29.31
CA GLU A 216 14.06 23.26 -30.22
C GLU A 216 14.66 21.87 -30.02
N ILE A 217 14.01 20.88 -30.63
CA ILE A 217 14.53 19.51 -30.73
C ILE A 217 15.80 19.50 -31.61
N ALA A 218 16.85 18.82 -31.16
CA ALA A 218 18.17 18.85 -31.79
C ALA A 218 18.12 18.44 -33.27
N GLY A 219 18.88 19.18 -34.09
CA GLY A 219 18.96 18.94 -35.53
C GLY A 219 17.69 19.30 -36.29
N LYS A 220 16.83 20.16 -35.73
CA LYS A 220 15.56 20.60 -36.34
C LYS A 220 14.62 19.43 -36.69
N LYS A 221 14.78 18.29 -35.99
CA LYS A 221 13.91 17.13 -36.12
C LYS A 221 12.58 17.38 -35.42
N LYS A 222 11.53 16.67 -35.78
CA LYS A 222 10.33 16.59 -34.94
C LYS A 222 10.61 15.62 -33.79
N GLN A 223 9.98 15.83 -32.63
CA GLN A 223 10.12 14.89 -31.51
C GLN A 223 9.77 13.46 -31.91
N LEU A 224 8.74 13.25 -32.74
CA LEU A 224 8.36 11.92 -33.20
C LEU A 224 9.48 11.20 -33.96
N ASP A 225 10.30 11.93 -34.72
CA ASP A 225 11.45 11.36 -35.45
C ASP A 225 12.51 10.84 -34.48
N MET A 226 12.66 11.49 -33.31
CA MET A 226 13.56 11.04 -32.25
C MET A 226 13.06 9.81 -31.52
N LEU A 227 11.75 9.56 -31.51
CA LEU A 227 11.13 8.44 -30.79
C LEU A 227 11.12 7.14 -31.60
N THR A 228 11.66 7.14 -32.82
CA THR A 228 11.89 5.93 -33.60
C THR A 228 12.95 5.05 -32.95
N ASP A 229 12.86 3.72 -33.14
CA ASP A 229 13.83 2.79 -32.56
C ASP A 229 15.29 3.10 -32.95
N ALA A 230 15.53 3.47 -34.20
CA ALA A 230 16.85 3.87 -34.68
C ALA A 230 17.37 5.12 -33.97
N ALA A 231 16.55 6.18 -33.86
CA ALA A 231 16.96 7.41 -33.18
C ALA A 231 17.15 7.24 -31.67
N GLN A 232 16.31 6.41 -31.02
CA GLN A 232 16.51 6.05 -29.61
C GLN A 232 17.84 5.32 -29.42
N LYS A 233 18.20 4.35 -30.28
CA LYS A 233 19.51 3.68 -30.25
C LYS A 233 20.68 4.65 -30.40
N GLU A 234 20.57 5.64 -31.27
CA GLU A 234 21.58 6.70 -31.42
C GLU A 234 21.70 7.55 -30.14
N ILE A 235 20.57 7.95 -29.54
CA ILE A 235 20.56 8.71 -28.28
C ILE A 235 21.20 7.88 -27.15
N HIS A 236 20.82 6.62 -27.00
CA HIS A 236 21.40 5.74 -25.97
C HIS A 236 22.91 5.55 -26.18
N ALA A 237 23.36 5.43 -27.43
CA ALA A 237 24.78 5.34 -27.77
C ALA A 237 25.55 6.64 -27.45
N ALA A 238 24.88 7.80 -27.42
CA ALA A 238 25.47 9.07 -27.01
C ALA A 238 25.48 9.27 -25.47
N ILE A 239 24.47 8.74 -24.76
CA ILE A 239 24.38 8.79 -23.29
C ILE A 239 25.44 7.89 -22.64
N LYS A 240 25.67 6.68 -23.18
CA LYS A 240 26.57 5.68 -22.59
C LYS A 240 28.01 6.20 -22.34
N PRO A 241 28.69 6.86 -23.30
CA PRO A 241 30.02 7.43 -23.07
C PRO A 241 30.06 8.52 -21.99
N LEU A 242 29.01 9.35 -21.87
CA LEU A 242 28.92 10.37 -20.81
C LEU A 242 28.85 9.70 -19.44
N ARG A 243 28.01 8.66 -19.31
CA ARG A 243 27.95 7.84 -18.09
C ARG A 243 29.29 7.18 -17.79
N GLU A 244 29.92 6.53 -18.75
CA GLU A 244 31.20 5.84 -18.57
C GLU A 244 32.31 6.80 -18.14
N LYS A 245 32.37 8.01 -18.72
CA LYS A 245 33.26 9.10 -18.31
C LYS A 245 33.07 9.45 -16.84
N VAL A 246 31.82 9.67 -16.41
CA VAL A 246 31.51 10.03 -15.02
C VAL A 246 31.80 8.86 -14.07
N LEU A 247 31.38 7.64 -14.40
CA LEU A 247 31.67 6.45 -13.59
C LEU A 247 33.18 6.24 -13.42
N ALA A 248 33.97 6.39 -14.49
CA ALA A 248 35.43 6.28 -14.43
C ALA A 248 36.06 7.35 -13.52
N LYS A 249 35.59 8.60 -13.60
CA LYS A 249 36.03 9.70 -12.70
C LYS A 249 35.86 9.34 -11.22
N TYR A 250 34.76 8.67 -10.87
CA TYR A 250 34.45 8.27 -9.50
C TYR A 250 34.92 6.86 -9.13
N GLY A 251 35.56 6.12 -10.04
CA GLY A 251 36.00 4.75 -9.83
C GLY A 251 34.85 3.75 -9.61
N LEU A 252 33.71 3.99 -10.25
CA LEU A 252 32.50 3.18 -10.16
C LEU A 252 32.35 2.27 -11.38
N LYS A 253 31.75 1.10 -11.17
CA LYS A 253 31.29 0.21 -12.25
C LYS A 253 29.84 0.48 -12.65
N SER A 254 29.08 1.07 -11.73
CA SER A 254 27.67 1.40 -11.85
C SER A 254 27.28 2.38 -10.75
N LEU A 255 26.28 3.21 -10.99
CA LEU A 255 25.55 4.03 -10.04
C LEU A 255 24.78 3.18 -9.01
N GLU A 256 24.51 1.91 -9.29
CA GLU A 256 23.86 0.99 -8.34
C GLU A 256 24.88 0.07 -7.63
N GLN A 257 26.16 0.43 -7.66
CA GLN A 257 27.21 -0.37 -7.05
C GLN A 257 27.10 -0.41 -5.51
N SER A 258 26.82 -1.60 -4.99
CA SER A 258 26.69 -1.85 -3.55
C SER A 258 27.89 -1.38 -2.73
N GLY A 259 27.60 -0.66 -1.63
CA GLY A 259 28.60 -0.21 -0.66
C GLY A 259 29.38 1.03 -1.10
N LYS A 260 28.94 1.70 -2.18
CA LYS A 260 29.52 2.95 -2.70
C LYS A 260 28.49 4.07 -2.79
N ASP A 261 27.39 3.96 -2.05
CA ASP A 261 26.16 4.75 -2.20
C ASP A 261 26.43 6.27 -2.15
N ALA A 262 27.19 6.76 -1.17
CA ALA A 262 27.53 8.19 -1.07
C ALA A 262 28.38 8.73 -2.25
N VAL A 263 29.26 7.90 -2.83
CA VAL A 263 30.07 8.27 -4.00
C VAL A 263 29.22 8.17 -5.26
N SER A 264 28.38 7.14 -5.36
CA SER A 264 27.43 6.98 -6.45
C SER A 264 26.46 8.16 -6.53
N LYS A 265 25.92 8.64 -5.41
CA LYS A 265 25.02 9.80 -5.38
C LYS A 265 25.68 11.07 -5.95
N LYS A 266 26.97 11.28 -5.72
CA LYS A 266 27.73 12.39 -6.33
C LYS A 266 27.90 12.19 -7.84
N ALA A 267 28.28 10.99 -8.26
CA ALA A 267 28.41 10.64 -9.67
C ALA A 267 27.06 10.76 -10.41
N HIS A 268 25.97 10.42 -9.74
CA HIS A 268 24.61 10.51 -10.26
C HIS A 268 24.23 11.96 -10.55
N TYR A 269 24.38 12.88 -9.60
CA TYR A 269 24.10 14.30 -9.83
C TYR A 269 25.00 14.91 -10.92
N GLU A 270 26.31 14.59 -10.91
CA GLU A 270 27.20 15.08 -11.98
C GLU A 270 26.80 14.55 -13.37
N LEU A 271 26.35 13.31 -13.46
CA LEU A 271 25.85 12.77 -14.72
C LEU A 271 24.55 13.44 -15.16
N ILE A 272 23.66 13.79 -14.23
CA ILE A 272 22.46 14.58 -14.54
C ILE A 272 22.87 15.92 -15.17
N ASP A 273 23.79 16.64 -14.54
CA ASP A 273 24.27 17.94 -15.03
C ASP A 273 24.89 17.82 -16.44
N GLU A 274 25.73 16.80 -16.66
CA GLU A 274 26.35 16.53 -17.96
C GLU A 274 25.31 16.19 -19.05
N LEU A 275 24.25 15.44 -18.70
CA LEU A 275 23.16 15.11 -19.63
C LEU A 275 22.32 16.33 -19.97
N ILE A 276 21.96 17.15 -18.97
CA ILE A 276 21.21 18.40 -19.16
C ILE A 276 22.03 19.39 -20.00
N ALA A 277 23.33 19.50 -19.74
CA ALA A 277 24.24 20.32 -20.55
C ALA A 277 24.32 19.83 -22.01
N ALA A 278 24.29 18.51 -22.23
CA ALA A 278 24.28 17.91 -23.56
C ALA A 278 22.88 17.89 -24.23
N GLY A 279 21.85 18.38 -23.53
CA GLY A 279 20.48 18.52 -24.00
C GLY A 279 19.63 17.25 -23.89
N PHE A 280 20.06 16.21 -23.17
CA PHE A 280 19.32 14.95 -23.05
C PHE A 280 18.28 15.01 -21.95
N TRP A 281 17.05 14.60 -22.27
CA TRP A 281 15.93 14.55 -21.33
C TRP A 281 15.10 13.30 -21.54
N THR A 282 14.65 12.67 -20.45
CA THR A 282 13.63 11.63 -20.52
C THR A 282 12.26 12.25 -20.82
N VAL A 283 11.45 11.57 -21.63
CA VAL A 283 10.04 11.96 -21.84
C VAL A 283 9.26 11.70 -20.54
N PRO A 284 8.51 12.69 -20.02
CA PRO A 284 7.75 12.53 -18.78
C PRO A 284 6.54 11.62 -18.98
N SER A 285 5.98 11.13 -17.87
CA SER A 285 4.75 10.34 -17.87
C SER A 285 3.56 11.18 -18.32
N HIS A 286 2.69 10.61 -19.14
CA HIS A 286 1.43 11.25 -19.44
C HIS A 286 0.46 11.23 -18.23
N THR A 287 -0.42 12.22 -18.19
CA THR A 287 -1.55 12.30 -17.25
C THR A 287 -2.53 11.12 -17.42
N TRP A 288 -3.36 10.91 -16.40
CA TRP A 288 -4.33 9.80 -16.33
C TRP A 288 -5.28 9.69 -17.54
N LYS A 289 -5.69 10.82 -18.13
CA LYS A 289 -6.55 10.92 -19.34
C LYS A 289 -5.78 11.16 -20.64
N GLY A 290 -4.46 11.05 -20.60
CA GLY A 290 -3.57 11.35 -21.72
C GLY A 290 -3.77 10.50 -22.96
N ALA A 291 -3.58 11.09 -24.14
CA ALA A 291 -3.53 10.38 -25.40
C ALA A 291 -2.10 10.40 -25.97
N GLY A 292 -1.52 9.23 -26.17
CA GLY A 292 -0.20 9.08 -26.75
C GLY A 292 0.92 9.41 -25.76
N LEU A 293 1.90 10.17 -26.24
CA LEU A 293 3.05 10.68 -25.48
C LEU A 293 2.99 12.22 -25.34
N PRO A 294 3.51 12.79 -24.24
CA PRO A 294 3.64 14.24 -24.11
C PRO A 294 4.53 14.85 -25.19
N GLU A 295 4.18 16.04 -25.66
CA GLU A 295 4.91 16.77 -26.71
C GLU A 295 5.74 17.91 -26.14
N PHE A 296 7.03 17.98 -26.47
CA PHE A 296 7.90 19.08 -26.08
C PHE A 296 7.30 20.42 -26.55
N SER A 297 7.17 21.36 -25.62
CA SER A 297 6.67 22.70 -25.91
C SER A 297 7.81 23.69 -26.06
N HIS A 298 8.58 23.90 -24.99
CA HIS A 298 9.67 24.85 -24.90
C HIS A 298 10.52 24.53 -23.67
N TYR A 299 11.68 25.19 -23.55
CA TYR A 299 12.51 25.13 -22.36
C TYR A 299 12.22 26.33 -21.46
N VAL A 300 12.08 26.11 -20.16
CA VAL A 300 11.84 27.15 -19.15
C VAL A 300 13.18 27.53 -18.54
N ASP A 301 13.78 28.62 -19.04
CA ASP A 301 15.14 29.02 -18.65
C ASP A 301 15.27 29.32 -17.15
N GLU A 302 14.26 29.94 -16.52
CA GLU A 302 14.32 30.31 -15.10
C GLU A 302 14.34 29.11 -14.16
N GLN A 303 13.83 27.96 -14.62
CA GLN A 303 13.68 26.74 -13.83
C GLN A 303 14.54 25.59 -14.39
N GLU A 304 15.28 25.84 -15.48
CA GLU A 304 16.19 24.91 -16.15
C GLU A 304 15.58 23.55 -16.55
N PHE A 305 14.31 23.51 -16.99
CA PHE A 305 13.66 22.27 -17.42
C PHE A 305 12.78 22.43 -18.68
N PRO A 306 12.61 21.36 -19.48
CA PRO A 306 11.69 21.36 -20.61
C PRO A 306 10.24 21.18 -20.16
N GLU A 307 9.37 22.03 -20.70
CA GLU A 307 7.93 21.88 -20.54
C GLU A 307 7.32 21.06 -21.69
N PHE A 308 6.28 20.30 -21.39
CA PHE A 308 5.56 19.46 -22.34
C PHE A 308 4.07 19.82 -22.37
N LYS A 309 3.44 19.63 -23.53
CA LYS A 309 1.98 19.66 -23.72
C LYS A 309 1.41 18.27 -23.49
N TYR A 310 0.30 18.21 -22.78
CA TYR A 310 -0.39 16.98 -22.42
C TYR A 310 -1.83 17.04 -22.89
N LEU A 311 -2.15 16.46 -24.04
CA LEU A 311 -3.52 16.47 -24.57
C LEU A 311 -4.27 15.18 -24.22
N SER A 312 -5.54 15.32 -23.86
CA SER A 312 -6.43 14.17 -23.70
C SER A 312 -6.88 13.57 -25.03
N THR A 313 -7.63 12.48 -24.95
CA THR A 313 -8.33 11.89 -26.10
C THR A 313 -9.29 12.85 -26.79
N ASP A 314 -9.79 13.85 -26.07
CA ASP A 314 -10.72 14.86 -26.57
C ASP A 314 -10.01 16.18 -26.97
N GLY A 315 -8.68 16.25 -26.79
CA GLY A 315 -7.86 17.40 -27.17
C GLY A 315 -7.74 18.50 -26.09
N GLU A 316 -8.21 18.24 -24.87
CA GLU A 316 -8.07 19.17 -23.73
C GLU A 316 -6.62 19.19 -23.22
N ASP A 317 -6.10 20.37 -22.83
CA ASP A 317 -4.78 20.49 -22.20
C ASP A 317 -4.87 20.12 -20.71
N HIS A 318 -4.12 19.11 -20.30
CA HIS A 318 -4.07 18.58 -18.93
C HIS A 318 -2.75 18.87 -18.22
N ARG A 319 -1.97 19.87 -18.67
CA ARG A 319 -0.67 20.18 -18.07
C ARG A 319 -0.70 20.42 -16.56
N GLU A 320 -1.78 20.99 -16.02
CA GLU A 320 -1.94 21.23 -14.58
C GLU A 320 -2.00 19.95 -13.73
N HIS A 321 -2.24 18.80 -14.36
CA HIS A 321 -2.27 17.48 -13.72
C HIS A 321 -1.04 16.62 -14.03
N ALA A 322 -0.03 17.19 -14.70
CA ALA A 322 1.17 16.46 -15.10
C ALA A 322 2.13 16.25 -13.92
N PHE A 323 2.58 15.02 -13.76
CA PHE A 323 3.71 14.69 -12.89
C PHE A 323 5.01 14.79 -13.70
N GLY A 324 5.44 16.04 -13.96
CA GLY A 324 6.58 16.33 -14.82
C GLY A 324 7.91 15.73 -14.36
N THR A 325 7.98 15.23 -13.12
CA THR A 325 9.17 14.65 -12.49
C THR A 325 9.28 13.13 -12.64
N LEU A 326 8.30 12.48 -13.27
CA LEU A 326 8.26 11.03 -13.46
C LEU A 326 8.44 10.68 -14.94
N THR A 327 9.12 9.57 -15.22
CA THR A 327 9.27 9.00 -16.57
C THR A 327 8.83 7.53 -16.58
N PRO A 328 7.97 7.11 -17.53
CA PRO A 328 7.43 5.77 -17.55
C PRO A 328 8.38 4.81 -18.27
N PHE A 329 8.32 3.53 -17.89
CA PHE A 329 8.97 2.49 -18.67
C PHE A 329 8.44 2.49 -20.12
N ARG A 330 9.34 2.38 -21.10
CA ARG A 330 9.04 2.25 -22.53
C ARG A 330 8.51 0.84 -22.82
N PHE A 331 7.26 0.56 -22.42
CA PHE A 331 6.61 -0.73 -22.66
C PHE A 331 6.22 -0.96 -24.13
N TYR A 332 6.00 0.12 -24.88
CA TYR A 332 5.56 0.07 -26.27
C TYR A 332 6.27 1.11 -27.13
N ASP A 333 6.55 0.74 -28.37
CA ASP A 333 7.03 1.63 -29.43
C ASP A 333 5.88 2.13 -30.29
N ASN A 334 6.15 3.08 -31.19
CA ASN A 334 5.19 3.64 -32.14
C ASN A 334 3.96 4.32 -31.51
N ILE A 335 4.11 4.85 -30.30
CA ILE A 335 3.08 5.70 -29.68
C ILE A 335 3.23 7.12 -30.26
N PRO A 336 2.16 7.73 -30.81
CA PRO A 336 2.20 9.10 -31.34
C PRO A 336 2.18 10.13 -30.20
N LEU A 337 2.41 11.39 -30.54
CA LEU A 337 2.33 12.52 -29.60
C LEU A 337 0.88 13.00 -29.46
N ASN A 338 0.40 13.18 -28.23
CA ASN A 338 -0.86 13.86 -27.90
C ASN A 338 -2.11 13.37 -28.66
N ARG A 339 -2.13 12.10 -29.10
CA ARG A 339 -3.18 11.51 -29.95
C ARG A 339 -3.28 10.01 -29.75
N ILE A 340 -4.43 9.44 -30.12
CA ILE A 340 -4.63 7.97 -30.13
C ILE A 340 -3.88 7.36 -31.34
N PRO A 341 -3.17 6.22 -31.17
CA PRO A 341 -2.56 5.51 -32.29
C PRO A 341 -3.58 5.07 -33.34
N LYS A 342 -3.18 5.11 -34.62
CA LYS A 342 -4.03 4.64 -35.71
C LYS A 342 -3.98 3.12 -35.80
N PRO A 343 -5.10 2.43 -36.10
CA PRO A 343 -5.12 0.97 -36.22
C PRO A 343 -4.12 0.37 -37.23
N ASN A 344 -3.75 1.12 -38.27
CA ASN A 344 -2.79 0.70 -39.29
C ASN A 344 -1.31 0.93 -38.90
N ASN A 345 -1.04 1.54 -37.75
CA ASN A 345 0.29 1.66 -37.15
C ASN A 345 0.18 1.49 -35.63
N PRO A 346 -0.16 0.27 -35.15
CA PRO A 346 -0.40 0.03 -33.73
C PRO A 346 0.92 0.08 -32.94
N PRO A 347 0.86 0.42 -31.64
CA PRO A 347 2.03 0.32 -30.78
C PRO A 347 2.55 -1.12 -30.68
N VAL A 348 3.88 -1.26 -30.61
CA VAL A 348 4.56 -2.56 -30.60
C VAL A 348 5.18 -2.81 -29.23
N PRO A 349 4.95 -3.96 -28.57
CA PRO A 349 5.56 -4.25 -27.27
C PRO A 349 7.10 -4.24 -27.32
N ASN A 350 7.73 -3.53 -26.39
CA ASN A 350 9.16 -3.63 -26.14
C ASN A 350 9.41 -4.78 -25.14
N GLU A 351 9.70 -5.97 -25.67
CA GLU A 351 9.85 -7.18 -24.88
C GLU A 351 11.06 -7.13 -23.92
N GLU A 352 12.09 -6.32 -24.21
CA GLU A 352 13.24 -6.16 -23.32
C GLU A 352 12.85 -5.39 -22.06
N THR A 353 12.21 -4.23 -22.22
CA THR A 353 11.69 -3.43 -21.11
C THR A 353 10.66 -4.21 -20.29
N ILE A 354 9.73 -4.91 -20.95
CA ILE A 354 8.75 -5.76 -20.27
C ILE A 354 9.45 -6.87 -19.48
N LYS A 355 10.48 -7.50 -20.05
CA LYS A 355 11.26 -8.53 -19.34
C LYS A 355 11.98 -7.95 -18.13
N TYR A 356 12.58 -6.77 -18.22
CA TYR A 356 13.18 -6.10 -17.06
C TYR A 356 12.13 -5.88 -15.97
N PHE A 357 11.03 -5.22 -16.30
CA PHE A 357 9.96 -4.88 -15.37
C PHE A 357 9.37 -6.11 -14.67
N THR A 358 9.06 -7.18 -15.43
CA THR A 358 8.51 -8.42 -14.88
C THR A 358 9.46 -9.17 -13.93
N ASN A 359 10.76 -8.86 -13.96
CA ASN A 359 11.77 -9.45 -13.06
C ASN A 359 12.03 -8.63 -11.79
N ILE A 360 11.49 -7.42 -11.65
CA ILE A 360 11.61 -6.59 -10.44
C ILE A 360 11.12 -7.37 -9.21
N PHE A 361 9.87 -7.83 -9.21
CA PHE A 361 9.32 -8.53 -8.04
C PHE A 361 10.06 -9.83 -7.70
N PRO A 362 10.39 -10.73 -8.65
CA PRO A 362 11.24 -11.89 -8.36
C PRO A 362 12.57 -11.54 -7.68
N ALA A 363 13.22 -10.44 -8.06
CA ALA A 363 14.46 -9.99 -7.43
C ALA A 363 14.21 -9.51 -5.99
N LEU A 364 13.16 -8.73 -5.77
CA LEU A 364 12.75 -8.28 -4.44
C LEU A 364 12.33 -9.44 -3.53
N TYR A 365 11.57 -10.41 -4.05
CA TYR A 365 11.21 -11.64 -3.34
C TYR A 365 12.45 -12.39 -2.87
N LYS A 366 13.46 -12.56 -3.74
CA LYS A 366 14.71 -13.23 -3.39
C LYS A 366 15.45 -12.51 -2.26
N LYS A 367 15.40 -11.18 -2.24
CA LYS A 367 16.11 -10.35 -1.27
C LYS A 367 15.34 -10.20 0.05
N PHE A 368 14.02 -10.07 0.02
CA PHE A 368 13.21 -9.64 1.17
C PHE A 368 12.02 -10.55 1.53
N ARG A 369 11.71 -11.55 0.69
CA ARG A 369 10.62 -12.53 0.83
C ARG A 369 9.21 -11.90 0.96
N PHE A 370 8.92 -10.88 0.17
CA PHE A 370 7.56 -10.33 0.09
C PHE A 370 6.54 -11.37 -0.41
N ASP A 371 5.35 -11.36 0.14
CA ASP A 371 4.28 -12.34 -0.11
C ASP A 371 3.34 -11.92 -1.24
N TYR A 372 3.32 -10.62 -1.54
CA TYR A 372 2.50 -10.06 -2.61
C TYR A 372 3.10 -8.77 -3.16
N LEU A 373 2.63 -8.38 -4.34
CA LEU A 373 2.87 -7.07 -4.93
C LEU A 373 1.58 -6.27 -5.02
N ARG A 374 1.65 -4.98 -4.73
CA ARG A 374 0.64 -4.01 -5.12
C ARG A 374 1.13 -3.31 -6.39
N PHE A 375 0.23 -3.14 -7.35
CA PHE A 375 0.46 -2.25 -8.48
C PHE A 375 -0.23 -0.94 -8.20
N ASP A 376 0.56 0.13 -8.25
CA ASP A 376 0.09 1.51 -8.27
C ASP A 376 -0.16 1.95 -9.72
N TYR A 377 -0.87 3.05 -9.92
CA TYR A 377 -1.16 3.65 -11.23
C TYR A 377 -1.96 2.75 -12.18
N VAL A 378 -2.57 1.68 -11.65
CA VAL A 378 -3.38 0.72 -12.41
C VAL A 378 -4.87 1.03 -12.42
N ASP A 379 -5.25 2.19 -11.88
CA ASP A 379 -6.62 2.67 -11.96
C ASP A 379 -7.00 2.99 -13.41
N HIS A 380 -8.20 2.55 -13.80
CA HIS A 380 -8.75 2.70 -15.16
C HIS A 380 -7.92 2.10 -16.31
N VAL A 381 -7.06 1.11 -16.05
CA VAL A 381 -6.22 0.48 -17.10
C VAL A 381 -7.03 -0.24 -18.19
N TRP A 382 -8.30 -0.57 -17.94
CA TRP A 382 -9.15 -1.25 -18.92
C TRP A 382 -10.04 -0.32 -19.75
N ASP A 383 -10.30 0.89 -19.28
CA ASP A 383 -11.21 1.86 -19.89
C ASP A 383 -10.50 3.13 -20.38
N SER A 384 -9.29 3.44 -19.90
CA SER A 384 -8.53 4.63 -20.32
C SER A 384 -7.15 4.39 -20.92
N VAL A 385 -6.65 3.15 -20.93
CA VAL A 385 -5.31 2.83 -21.49
C VAL A 385 -5.38 2.07 -22.80
N LEU A 386 -6.55 1.54 -23.16
CA LEU A 386 -6.78 0.85 -24.42
C LEU A 386 -7.82 1.60 -25.28
N ASP A 387 -7.79 1.37 -26.59
CA ASP A 387 -8.80 1.87 -27.50
C ASP A 387 -10.19 1.27 -27.18
N LYS A 388 -11.26 1.80 -27.77
CA LYS A 388 -12.62 1.32 -27.52
C LYS A 388 -12.81 -0.18 -27.81
N ALA A 389 -11.98 -0.76 -28.67
CA ALA A 389 -11.99 -2.20 -28.96
C ALA A 389 -11.20 -3.04 -27.95
N GLY A 390 -10.46 -2.42 -27.03
CA GLY A 390 -9.64 -3.09 -26.02
C GLY A 390 -8.39 -3.77 -26.58
N LYS A 391 -7.85 -3.30 -27.71
CA LYS A 391 -6.79 -3.96 -28.48
C LYS A 391 -5.50 -3.14 -28.56
N ILE A 392 -5.62 -1.82 -28.63
CA ILE A 392 -4.49 -0.92 -28.95
C ILE A 392 -4.20 -0.07 -27.71
N PRO A 393 -2.96 -0.09 -27.16
CA PRO A 393 -2.55 0.85 -26.12
C PRO A 393 -2.69 2.29 -26.64
N ILE A 394 -3.30 3.19 -25.88
CA ILE A 394 -3.52 4.57 -26.35
C ILE A 394 -2.58 5.59 -25.73
N SER A 395 -1.79 5.21 -24.72
CA SER A 395 -0.80 6.05 -24.04
C SER A 395 0.41 5.23 -23.57
N ASP A 396 1.37 5.88 -22.92
CA ASP A 396 2.56 5.28 -22.29
C ASP A 396 2.29 4.49 -21.00
N ARG A 397 1.04 4.51 -20.52
CA ARG A 397 0.66 3.81 -19.28
C ARG A 397 0.74 2.29 -19.43
N ILE A 398 0.93 1.62 -18.30
CA ILE A 398 1.00 0.15 -18.23
C ILE A 398 -0.34 -0.48 -18.67
N THR A 399 -0.26 -1.55 -19.46
CA THR A 399 -1.44 -2.22 -20.03
C THR A 399 -1.79 -3.52 -19.31
N PRO A 400 -3.01 -4.08 -19.49
CA PRO A 400 -3.36 -5.40 -18.98
C PRO A 400 -2.43 -6.52 -19.42
N TYR A 401 -1.81 -6.40 -20.61
CA TYR A 401 -0.84 -7.38 -21.12
C TYR A 401 0.41 -7.44 -20.24
N VAL A 402 0.99 -6.28 -19.90
CA VAL A 402 2.18 -6.20 -19.06
C VAL A 402 1.85 -6.66 -17.63
N LEU A 403 0.72 -6.21 -17.06
CA LEU A 403 0.27 -6.62 -15.73
C LEU A 403 0.13 -8.14 -15.61
N LYS A 404 -0.52 -8.78 -16.59
CA LYS A 404 -0.69 -10.24 -16.61
C LYS A 404 0.65 -10.97 -16.67
N LYS A 405 1.60 -10.48 -17.48
CA LYS A 405 2.97 -11.04 -17.54
C LYS A 405 3.69 -10.90 -16.19
N THR A 406 3.61 -9.73 -15.55
CA THR A 406 4.27 -9.47 -14.26
C THR A 406 3.72 -10.38 -13.16
N ILE A 407 2.40 -10.51 -13.05
CA ILE A 407 1.76 -11.38 -12.05
C ILE A 407 2.10 -12.85 -12.30
N ALA A 408 2.06 -13.31 -13.57
CA ALA A 408 2.44 -14.68 -13.91
C ALA A 408 3.91 -14.97 -13.56
N LYS A 409 4.81 -14.01 -13.82
CA LYS A 409 6.22 -14.12 -13.48
C LYS A 409 6.46 -14.14 -11.96
N ALA A 410 5.75 -13.32 -11.20
CA ALA A 410 5.79 -13.31 -9.73
C ALA A 410 5.42 -14.68 -9.14
N ARG A 411 4.41 -15.36 -9.71
CA ARG A 411 3.93 -16.68 -9.28
C ARG A 411 4.70 -17.88 -9.85
N SER A 412 5.69 -17.64 -10.71
CA SER A 412 6.47 -18.71 -11.35
C SER A 412 7.39 -19.44 -10.37
N GLY A 413 7.78 -20.68 -10.70
CA GLY A 413 8.71 -21.47 -9.88
C GLY A 413 8.08 -21.96 -8.57
N GLY A 414 6.83 -22.43 -8.61
CA GLY A 414 6.13 -23.00 -7.45
C GLY A 414 5.46 -21.97 -6.52
N ARG A 415 5.67 -20.67 -6.75
CA ARG A 415 5.19 -19.57 -5.89
C ARG A 415 3.75 -19.15 -6.19
N LYS A 416 2.84 -20.11 -6.38
CA LYS A 416 1.43 -19.85 -6.70
C LYS A 416 0.71 -19.05 -5.61
N PHE A 417 1.21 -19.09 -4.38
CA PHE A 417 0.70 -18.33 -3.24
C PHE A 417 0.94 -16.82 -3.33
N ILE A 418 1.84 -16.34 -4.21
CA ILE A 418 2.13 -14.91 -4.30
C ILE A 418 0.88 -14.13 -4.73
N GLY A 419 0.48 -13.20 -3.88
CA GLY A 419 -0.69 -12.35 -4.06
C GLY A 419 -0.44 -11.17 -5.00
N ALA A 420 -1.50 -10.63 -5.62
CA ALA A 420 -1.45 -9.40 -6.41
C ALA A 420 -2.64 -8.48 -6.08
N MET A 421 -2.34 -7.27 -5.62
CA MET A 421 -3.31 -6.21 -5.32
C MET A 421 -3.25 -5.12 -6.40
N ALA A 422 -4.41 -4.64 -6.84
CA ALA A 422 -4.52 -3.48 -7.70
C ALA A 422 -4.99 -2.28 -6.88
N GLU A 423 -4.27 -1.17 -7.01
CA GLU A 423 -4.81 0.15 -6.71
C GLU A 423 -5.90 0.50 -7.74
N ARG A 424 -7.11 0.05 -7.46
CA ARG A 424 -8.31 0.31 -8.26
C ARG A 424 -9.41 0.81 -7.35
N MET A 425 -9.77 2.08 -7.49
CA MET A 425 -10.92 2.67 -6.80
C MET A 425 -12.23 2.34 -7.54
N GLY A 426 -12.55 1.05 -7.62
CA GLY A 426 -13.68 0.55 -8.38
C GLY A 426 -14.19 -0.81 -7.93
N THR A 427 -15.29 -1.27 -8.52
CA THR A 427 -15.98 -2.51 -8.12
C THR A 427 -15.95 -3.61 -9.19
N ASP A 428 -15.15 -3.43 -10.22
CA ASP A 428 -15.05 -4.25 -11.45
C ASP A 428 -14.05 -5.42 -11.36
N ILE A 429 -14.02 -6.10 -10.20
CA ILE A 429 -13.10 -7.21 -9.88
C ILE A 429 -13.05 -8.33 -10.92
N GLN A 430 -14.13 -8.58 -11.68
CA GLN A 430 -14.15 -9.64 -12.68
C GLN A 430 -13.13 -9.43 -13.80
N VAL A 431 -12.90 -8.17 -14.20
CA VAL A 431 -11.97 -7.83 -15.28
C VAL A 431 -10.52 -7.97 -14.77
N TYR A 432 -10.24 -7.46 -13.57
CA TYR A 432 -8.93 -7.57 -12.92
C TYR A 432 -8.58 -9.02 -12.55
N LYS A 433 -9.56 -9.83 -12.11
CA LYS A 433 -9.37 -11.27 -11.85
C LYS A 433 -8.83 -12.00 -13.09
N LYS A 434 -9.25 -11.62 -14.31
CA LYS A 434 -8.75 -12.21 -15.57
C LYS A 434 -7.29 -11.87 -15.86
N ALA A 435 -6.80 -10.72 -15.39
CA ALA A 435 -5.37 -10.38 -15.43
C ALA A 435 -4.55 -11.04 -14.31
N GLY A 436 -5.22 -11.65 -13.33
CA GLY A 436 -4.59 -12.44 -12.28
C GLY A 436 -4.57 -11.77 -10.91
N PHE A 437 -5.14 -10.57 -10.77
CA PHE A 437 -5.30 -9.90 -9.48
C PHE A 437 -6.19 -10.72 -8.52
N ASP A 438 -5.88 -10.62 -7.24
CA ASP A 438 -6.63 -11.23 -6.14
C ASP A 438 -7.52 -10.21 -5.42
N LEU A 439 -7.11 -8.95 -5.45
CA LEU A 439 -7.62 -7.92 -4.56
C LEU A 439 -7.66 -6.56 -5.27
N LEU A 440 -8.77 -5.83 -5.12
CA LEU A 440 -8.88 -4.41 -5.46
C LEU A 440 -9.00 -3.56 -4.19
N LEU A 441 -8.47 -2.35 -4.20
CA LEU A 441 -8.63 -1.38 -3.11
C LEU A 441 -10.09 -1.02 -2.84
N GLY A 442 -10.91 -0.83 -3.87
CA GLY A 442 -12.33 -0.51 -3.76
C GLY A 442 -12.63 1.00 -3.66
N ASP A 443 -13.92 1.36 -3.75
CA ASP A 443 -14.38 2.75 -3.83
C ASP A 443 -15.02 3.26 -2.53
N ASP A 444 -15.05 2.47 -1.45
CA ASP A 444 -15.76 2.82 -0.22
C ASP A 444 -15.16 4.07 0.45
N ILE A 445 -13.85 4.31 0.35
CA ILE A 445 -13.18 5.49 0.91
C ILE A 445 -13.71 6.81 0.32
N LEU A 446 -14.17 6.79 -0.92
CA LEU A 446 -14.71 7.97 -1.61
C LEU A 446 -16.13 8.32 -1.15
N LYS A 447 -16.74 7.49 -0.30
CA LYS A 447 -18.14 7.62 0.12
C LYS A 447 -18.24 8.08 1.57
N PRO A 448 -19.08 9.09 1.85
CA PRO A 448 -19.35 9.50 3.23
C PRO A 448 -20.12 8.42 3.99
N ILE A 449 -20.04 8.46 5.31
CA ILE A 449 -20.82 7.57 6.18
C ILE A 449 -22.31 7.89 5.98
N GLY A 450 -23.10 6.89 5.58
CA GLY A 450 -24.52 7.08 5.32
C GLY A 450 -25.19 5.86 4.69
N LEU A 451 -26.50 5.96 4.48
CA LEU A 451 -27.28 4.88 3.85
C LEU A 451 -26.78 4.50 2.45
N PRO A 452 -26.33 5.42 1.57
CA PRO A 452 -25.77 5.06 0.28
C PRO A 452 -24.55 4.11 0.40
N LEU A 453 -23.61 4.42 1.30
CA LEU A 453 -22.45 3.56 1.57
C LEU A 453 -22.88 2.14 1.97
N LEU A 454 -23.83 2.00 2.90
CA LEU A 454 -24.31 0.69 3.33
C LEU A 454 -25.01 -0.07 2.20
N LYS A 455 -25.89 0.59 1.45
CA LYS A 455 -26.61 -0.03 0.32
C LYS A 455 -25.63 -0.55 -0.74
N ASP A 456 -24.64 0.26 -1.09
CA ASP A 456 -23.59 -0.12 -2.02
C ASP A 456 -22.74 -1.27 -1.47
N THR A 457 -22.39 -1.22 -0.19
CA THR A 457 -21.65 -2.28 0.51
C THR A 457 -22.40 -3.61 0.41
N PHE A 458 -23.67 -3.67 0.77
CA PHE A 458 -24.45 -4.93 0.69
C PHE A 458 -24.65 -5.41 -0.75
N LYS A 459 -24.86 -4.49 -1.70
CA LYS A 459 -24.95 -4.82 -3.12
C LYS A 459 -23.64 -5.43 -3.62
N LEU A 460 -22.50 -4.89 -3.20
CA LEU A 460 -21.18 -5.39 -3.55
C LEU A 460 -20.91 -6.74 -2.88
N ASN A 461 -21.22 -6.89 -1.59
CA ASN A 461 -21.06 -8.13 -0.85
C ASN A 461 -21.82 -9.29 -1.52
N LYS A 462 -23.07 -9.08 -1.96
CA LYS A 462 -23.82 -10.09 -2.75
C LYS A 462 -23.12 -10.47 -4.06
N LYS A 463 -22.47 -9.52 -4.74
CA LYS A 463 -21.69 -9.81 -5.96
C LYS A 463 -20.44 -10.64 -5.64
N ILE A 464 -19.75 -10.32 -4.55
CA ILE A 464 -18.55 -11.04 -4.08
C ILE A 464 -18.92 -12.46 -3.66
N GLU A 465 -20.01 -12.64 -2.91
CA GLU A 465 -20.54 -13.95 -2.53
C GLU A 465 -20.75 -14.84 -3.75
N LYS A 466 -21.47 -14.32 -4.75
CA LYS A 466 -21.75 -15.04 -6.00
C LYS A 466 -20.49 -15.35 -6.80
N LEU A 467 -19.47 -14.50 -6.71
CA LEU A 467 -18.20 -14.71 -7.40
C LEU A 467 -17.37 -15.81 -6.72
N ASN A 468 -17.39 -15.85 -5.39
CA ASN A 468 -16.60 -16.76 -4.56
C ASN A 468 -17.32 -18.07 -4.21
N SER A 469 -18.63 -18.20 -4.47
CA SER A 469 -19.36 -19.46 -4.35
C SER A 469 -19.03 -20.46 -5.47
N LYS A 470 -18.39 -19.99 -6.54
CA LYS A 470 -17.93 -20.85 -7.65
C LYS A 470 -16.56 -21.45 -7.33
N PRO A 471 -16.29 -22.70 -7.74
CA PRO A 471 -14.95 -23.28 -7.62
C PRO A 471 -13.89 -22.42 -8.31
N GLY A 472 -12.75 -22.25 -7.64
CA GLY A 472 -11.59 -21.53 -8.15
C GLY A 472 -10.99 -20.56 -7.15
N LYS A 473 -9.99 -19.80 -7.59
CA LYS A 473 -9.28 -18.83 -6.76
C LYS A 473 -10.24 -17.75 -6.22
N LYS A 474 -10.22 -17.57 -4.91
CA LYS A 474 -11.00 -16.53 -4.22
C LYS A 474 -10.42 -15.15 -4.55
N VAL A 475 -11.29 -14.17 -4.73
CA VAL A 475 -10.90 -12.77 -4.92
C VAL A 475 -11.76 -11.88 -4.06
N ASN A 476 -11.30 -10.65 -3.79
CA ASN A 476 -12.07 -9.71 -2.98
C ASN A 476 -11.91 -8.27 -3.45
N ILE A 477 -12.76 -7.40 -2.93
CA ILE A 477 -12.59 -5.95 -2.98
C ILE A 477 -12.51 -5.50 -1.53
N GLN A 478 -11.44 -4.81 -1.16
CA GLN A 478 -11.21 -4.40 0.23
C GLN A 478 -12.26 -3.38 0.65
N PHE A 479 -12.69 -3.42 1.90
CA PHE A 479 -13.30 -2.26 2.51
C PHE A 479 -12.18 -1.39 3.08
N ALA A 480 -11.90 -0.27 2.40
CA ALA A 480 -10.92 0.71 2.84
C ALA A 480 -11.52 1.60 3.93
N VAL A 481 -11.05 1.42 5.17
CA VAL A 481 -11.33 2.35 6.29
C VAL A 481 -10.75 3.71 5.94
N ASP A 482 -9.56 3.72 5.35
CA ASP A 482 -8.81 4.87 4.89
C ASP A 482 -7.93 4.46 3.67
N THR A 483 -7.21 5.38 3.02
CA THR A 483 -6.30 5.09 1.88
C THR A 483 -4.90 5.65 2.09
N HIS A 484 -3.89 5.03 1.46
CA HIS A 484 -2.49 5.47 1.51
C HIS A 484 -2.28 6.94 1.07
N ASP A 485 -3.23 7.52 0.31
CA ASP A 485 -3.33 8.95 -0.03
C ASP A 485 -4.04 9.81 1.03
N SER A 486 -4.22 9.31 2.25
CA SER A 486 -4.94 10.03 3.31
C SER A 486 -4.37 11.43 3.50
N SER A 487 -5.26 12.42 3.36
CA SER A 487 -4.97 13.87 3.42
C SER A 487 -4.33 14.46 2.16
N HIS A 488 -4.36 13.76 1.03
CA HIS A 488 -4.02 14.34 -0.27
C HIS A 488 -4.97 15.52 -0.58
N PRO A 489 -4.49 16.69 -1.02
CA PRO A 489 -5.31 17.91 -1.19
C PRO A 489 -6.53 17.74 -2.12
N LEU A 490 -6.41 16.88 -3.14
CA LEU A 490 -7.51 16.55 -4.06
C LEU A 490 -8.47 15.46 -3.52
N PHE A 491 -8.06 14.70 -2.50
CA PHE A 491 -8.88 13.70 -1.82
C PHE A 491 -9.24 14.24 -0.43
N ASN A 492 -10.30 15.05 -0.36
CA ASN A 492 -10.80 15.63 0.89
C ASN A 492 -11.54 14.58 1.75
N VAL A 493 -10.93 13.41 1.97
CA VAL A 493 -11.49 12.26 2.69
C VAL A 493 -10.47 11.69 3.67
N THR A 494 -10.13 12.44 4.72
CA THR A 494 -9.45 11.85 5.91
C THR A 494 -10.51 11.54 6.96
N PRO A 495 -10.90 10.27 7.17
CA PRO A 495 -11.98 9.92 8.09
C PRO A 495 -11.82 10.52 9.48
N MET A 496 -10.59 10.56 10.00
CA MET A 496 -10.30 11.13 11.32
C MET A 496 -10.58 12.64 11.38
N LEU A 497 -10.19 13.41 10.36
CA LEU A 497 -10.40 14.86 10.33
C LEU A 497 -11.87 15.23 10.06
N ILE A 498 -12.60 14.38 9.36
CA ILE A 498 -13.99 14.65 8.99
C ILE A 498 -14.94 14.22 10.10
N TYR A 499 -14.74 13.02 10.67
CA TYR A 499 -15.72 12.37 11.54
C TYR A 499 -15.21 12.09 12.97
N GLY A 500 -13.92 12.34 13.25
CA GLY A 500 -13.28 12.00 14.51
C GLY A 500 -13.23 10.49 14.81
N ALA A 501 -12.82 10.14 16.03
CA ALA A 501 -12.62 8.75 16.47
C ALA A 501 -13.85 7.85 16.25
N LYS A 502 -15.06 8.34 16.60
CA LYS A 502 -16.30 7.55 16.41
C LYS A 502 -16.60 7.27 14.94
N GLY A 503 -16.24 8.17 14.03
CA GLY A 503 -16.42 7.94 12.60
C GLY A 503 -15.44 6.94 12.00
N VAL A 504 -14.17 6.98 12.44
CA VAL A 504 -13.19 5.93 12.11
C VAL A 504 -13.69 4.58 12.65
N GLY A 505 -14.14 4.55 13.91
CA GLY A 505 -14.78 3.39 14.54
C GLY A 505 -15.99 2.87 13.74
N MET A 506 -16.83 3.76 13.21
CA MET A 506 -17.99 3.37 12.39
C MET A 506 -17.55 2.75 11.06
N ARG A 507 -16.53 3.29 10.41
CA ARG A 507 -15.96 2.70 9.19
C ARG A 507 -15.35 1.32 9.46
N MET A 508 -14.62 1.15 10.57
CA MET A 508 -14.09 -0.15 10.99
C MET A 508 -15.21 -1.14 11.31
N PHE A 509 -16.27 -0.70 11.99
CA PHE A 509 -17.44 -1.53 12.28
C PHE A 509 -18.11 -2.01 10.98
N ILE A 510 -18.33 -1.14 10.01
CA ILE A 510 -18.89 -1.52 8.71
C ILE A 510 -17.96 -2.48 7.97
N ALA A 511 -16.63 -2.23 7.98
CA ALA A 511 -15.65 -3.11 7.36
C ALA A 511 -15.71 -4.55 7.90
N ARG A 512 -15.90 -4.70 9.23
CA ARG A 512 -15.93 -6.00 9.91
C ARG A 512 -17.28 -6.70 9.86
N PHE A 513 -18.37 -5.95 9.96
CA PHE A 513 -19.69 -6.53 10.26
C PHE A 513 -20.72 -6.39 9.14
N SER A 514 -20.33 -5.94 7.94
CA SER A 514 -21.23 -5.89 6.77
C SER A 514 -21.20 -7.16 5.88
N GLY A 515 -20.21 -8.04 6.06
CA GLY A 515 -20.04 -9.25 5.26
C GLY A 515 -20.45 -10.54 5.99
N TRP A 516 -20.83 -11.55 5.22
CA TRP A 516 -21.21 -12.89 5.69
C TRP A 516 -20.62 -13.94 4.74
N GLY A 517 -20.40 -15.15 5.23
CA GLY A 517 -19.89 -16.28 4.43
C GLY A 517 -18.72 -15.91 3.52
N ASN A 518 -18.89 -16.16 2.22
CA ASN A 518 -17.90 -15.87 1.18
C ASN A 518 -17.83 -14.39 0.73
N ALA A 519 -18.66 -13.53 1.32
CA ALA A 519 -18.70 -12.08 1.10
C ALA A 519 -18.07 -11.26 2.22
N ILE A 520 -17.46 -11.89 3.22
CA ILE A 520 -16.60 -11.18 4.16
C ILE A 520 -15.47 -10.52 3.36
N ARG A 521 -15.37 -9.19 3.48
CA ARG A 521 -14.39 -8.38 2.76
C ARG A 521 -13.09 -8.27 3.57
N SER A 522 -11.97 -8.29 2.87
CA SER A 522 -10.69 -7.84 3.41
C SER A 522 -10.83 -6.42 3.95
N LYS A 523 -10.28 -6.13 5.12
CA LYS A 523 -10.16 -4.75 5.65
C LYS A 523 -8.86 -4.12 5.14
N TYR A 524 -8.88 -2.85 4.76
CA TYR A 524 -7.68 -2.05 4.50
C TYR A 524 -7.67 -0.83 5.44
N GLU A 525 -6.61 -0.68 6.20
CA GLU A 525 -6.36 0.43 7.12
C GLU A 525 -4.94 0.97 6.95
N LEU A 526 -4.63 2.05 7.64
CA LEU A 526 -3.32 2.70 7.64
C LEU A 526 -2.77 2.72 9.07
N ILE A 527 -1.45 2.84 9.17
CA ILE A 527 -0.84 3.22 10.44
C ILE A 527 -1.40 4.58 10.88
N GLY A 528 -1.88 4.62 12.12
CA GLY A 528 -2.51 5.78 12.74
C GLY A 528 -4.02 5.73 12.82
N ASN A 529 -4.70 4.87 12.06
CA ASN A 529 -6.13 4.62 12.28
C ASN A 529 -6.40 3.95 13.65
N GLN A 530 -5.36 3.42 14.32
CA GLN A 530 -5.46 2.79 15.63
C GLN A 530 -5.55 3.81 16.77
N ASP A 531 -5.16 5.07 16.57
CA ASP A 531 -5.07 6.07 17.64
C ASP A 531 -5.33 7.53 17.19
N GLY A 532 -5.95 7.72 16.02
CA GLY A 532 -6.31 9.05 15.50
C GLY A 532 -5.15 9.83 14.87
N THR A 533 -3.98 9.20 14.71
CA THR A 533 -2.79 9.80 14.11
C THR A 533 -3.00 10.21 12.65
N THR A 534 -2.43 11.35 12.26
CA THR A 534 -2.59 11.97 10.93
C THR A 534 -1.23 12.30 10.29
N GLY A 535 -1.23 12.82 9.05
CA GLY A 535 -0.01 13.31 8.40
C GLY A 535 0.68 12.31 7.47
N LEU A 536 0.02 11.20 7.12
CA LEU A 536 0.57 10.18 6.22
C LEU A 536 0.96 10.74 4.85
N TYR A 537 0.10 11.55 4.22
CA TYR A 537 0.42 12.18 2.94
C TYR A 537 1.70 13.02 3.00
N LEU A 538 1.91 13.76 4.10
CA LEU A 538 3.13 14.53 4.29
C LEU A 538 4.36 13.61 4.40
N ALA A 539 4.27 12.52 5.18
CA ALA A 539 5.35 11.54 5.32
C ALA A 539 5.66 10.79 4.00
N ASN A 540 4.69 10.66 3.09
CA ASN A 540 4.93 10.09 1.75
C ASN A 540 5.70 11.05 0.82
N ASN A 541 5.65 12.36 1.10
CA ASN A 541 6.21 13.40 0.25
C ASN A 541 7.40 14.15 0.86
N LYS A 542 7.74 13.87 2.12
CA LYS A 542 8.84 14.49 2.86
C LYS A 542 9.48 13.49 3.82
N VAL A 543 10.74 13.74 4.18
CA VAL A 543 11.45 12.94 5.20
C VAL A 543 11.01 13.34 6.62
N VAL A 544 9.78 12.96 6.98
CA VAL A 544 9.16 13.24 8.28
C VAL A 544 8.29 12.07 8.73
N SER A 545 7.89 12.10 10.00
CA SER A 545 6.97 11.14 10.60
C SER A 545 5.55 11.67 10.57
N VAL A 546 4.60 10.76 10.76
CA VAL A 546 3.21 11.11 11.09
C VAL A 546 3.13 11.90 12.40
N GLU A 547 2.02 12.60 12.59
CA GLU A 547 1.70 13.32 13.81
C GLU A 547 0.92 12.42 14.77
N TRP A 548 1.65 11.73 15.67
CA TRP A 548 1.06 10.85 16.67
C TRP A 548 0.08 11.59 17.58
N LYS A 549 -1.21 11.24 17.51
CA LYS A 549 -2.24 11.84 18.38
C LYS A 549 -2.41 11.08 19.68
N SER A 550 -2.15 9.77 19.68
CA SER A 550 -2.28 8.92 20.87
C SER A 550 -3.65 9.03 21.54
N GLU A 551 -4.74 9.06 20.75
CA GLU A 551 -6.10 9.12 21.29
C GLU A 551 -6.53 7.78 21.89
N LYS A 552 -6.55 7.71 23.22
CA LYS A 552 -6.89 6.50 23.96
C LYS A 552 -8.28 5.96 23.59
N ASP A 553 -9.28 6.83 23.48
CA ASP A 553 -10.64 6.42 23.13
C ASP A 553 -10.69 5.73 21.75
N MET A 554 -9.90 6.21 20.78
CA MET A 554 -9.80 5.57 19.46
C MET A 554 -9.13 4.21 19.54
N ASN A 555 -8.07 4.07 20.36
CA ASN A 555 -7.38 2.80 20.56
C ASN A 555 -8.26 1.76 21.26
N ASP A 556 -9.01 2.17 22.27
CA ASP A 556 -9.99 1.31 22.94
C ASP A 556 -11.07 0.85 21.95
N ILE A 557 -11.61 1.77 21.12
CA ILE A 557 -12.59 1.44 20.07
C ILE A 557 -11.99 0.43 19.08
N TYR A 558 -10.77 0.65 18.60
CA TYR A 558 -10.08 -0.23 17.66
C TYR A 558 -9.97 -1.65 18.21
N HIS A 559 -9.41 -1.81 19.41
CA HIS A 559 -9.23 -3.13 20.02
C HIS A 559 -10.57 -3.80 20.37
N ASN A 560 -11.59 -3.05 20.83
CA ASN A 560 -12.90 -3.61 21.16
C ASN A 560 -13.66 -4.09 19.92
N ILE A 561 -13.59 -3.36 18.80
CA ILE A 561 -14.17 -3.78 17.52
C ILE A 561 -13.51 -5.07 17.04
N GLU A 562 -12.17 -5.13 17.06
CA GLU A 562 -11.42 -6.31 16.58
C GLU A 562 -11.63 -7.52 17.49
N ASN A 563 -11.66 -7.35 18.82
CA ASN A 563 -12.02 -8.42 19.75
C ASN A 563 -13.45 -8.95 19.49
N THR A 564 -14.39 -8.05 19.22
CA THR A 564 -15.76 -8.43 18.87
C THR A 564 -15.81 -9.16 17.54
N TYR A 565 -15.00 -8.73 16.56
CA TYR A 565 -14.92 -9.37 15.25
C TYR A 565 -14.34 -10.78 15.35
N ASP A 566 -13.22 -10.96 16.07
CA ASP A 566 -12.61 -12.27 16.28
C ASP A 566 -13.58 -13.25 16.95
N PHE A 567 -14.35 -12.77 17.95
CA PHE A 567 -15.40 -13.55 18.59
C PHE A 567 -16.51 -13.97 17.61
N LEU A 568 -16.89 -13.10 16.66
CA LEU A 568 -18.00 -13.34 15.73
C LEU A 568 -17.61 -13.96 14.40
N LEU A 569 -16.33 -13.93 14.03
CA LEU A 569 -15.86 -14.40 12.73
C LEU A 569 -16.29 -15.85 12.42
N PRO A 570 -16.23 -16.82 13.36
CA PRO A 570 -16.72 -18.18 13.10
C PRO A 570 -18.21 -18.23 12.74
N ARG A 571 -19.02 -17.37 13.37
CA ARG A 571 -20.46 -17.23 13.09
C ARG A 571 -20.70 -16.52 11.75
N LEU A 572 -20.03 -15.38 11.52
CA LEU A 572 -20.12 -14.64 10.25
C LEU A 572 -19.77 -15.50 9.05
N LYS A 573 -18.76 -16.40 9.16
CA LYS A 573 -18.38 -17.34 8.10
C LYS A 573 -19.46 -18.37 7.75
N LYS A 574 -20.37 -18.67 8.67
CA LYS A 574 -21.49 -19.61 8.45
C LYS A 574 -22.82 -18.91 8.20
N ALA A 575 -22.88 -17.61 8.47
CA ALA A 575 -24.13 -16.88 8.46
C ALA A 575 -24.63 -16.60 7.03
N ASN A 576 -25.94 -16.47 6.91
CA ASN A 576 -26.64 -16.00 5.72
C ASN A 576 -27.15 -14.58 5.94
N PHE A 577 -27.16 -13.77 4.88
CA PHE A 577 -27.81 -12.47 4.88
C PHE A 577 -29.34 -12.64 4.90
N VAL A 578 -30.00 -12.07 5.91
CA VAL A 578 -31.46 -12.09 6.02
C VAL A 578 -32.04 -10.80 5.44
N ASP A 579 -31.71 -9.65 6.02
CA ASP A 579 -32.29 -8.37 5.60
C ASP A 579 -31.41 -7.15 5.96
N PHE A 580 -31.65 -6.03 5.28
CA PHE A 580 -31.11 -4.70 5.57
C PHE A 580 -32.25 -3.69 5.64
N ILE A 581 -32.43 -3.09 6.82
CA ILE A 581 -33.57 -2.25 7.16
C ILE A 581 -33.09 -0.84 7.48
N PRO A 582 -33.32 0.14 6.59
CA PRO A 582 -33.05 1.54 6.88
C PRO A 582 -34.08 2.09 7.86
N ILE A 583 -33.62 2.84 8.87
CA ILE A 583 -34.45 3.59 9.80
C ILE A 583 -34.35 5.07 9.42
N GLN A 584 -35.37 5.56 8.73
CA GLN A 584 -35.39 6.91 8.16
C GLN A 584 -34.14 7.16 7.30
N ARG A 585 -33.55 8.36 7.36
CA ARG A 585 -32.25 8.69 6.73
C ARG A 585 -31.07 8.65 7.70
N LYS A 586 -31.29 8.23 8.96
CA LYS A 586 -30.37 8.49 10.08
C LYS A 586 -29.73 7.23 10.67
N ALA A 587 -30.38 6.08 10.55
CA ALA A 587 -29.88 4.83 11.09
C ALA A 587 -30.22 3.66 10.16
N ALA A 588 -29.62 2.51 10.43
CA ALA A 588 -29.99 1.26 9.79
C ALA A 588 -29.67 0.10 10.72
N TYR A 589 -30.26 -1.05 10.41
CA TYR A 589 -29.73 -2.31 10.90
C TYR A 589 -29.83 -3.39 9.84
N TRP A 590 -29.04 -4.43 10.01
CA TRP A 590 -29.09 -5.63 9.17
C TRP A 590 -29.04 -6.87 10.04
N ILE A 591 -29.54 -7.96 9.47
CA ILE A 591 -29.71 -9.23 10.18
C ILE A 591 -28.97 -10.32 9.42
N PHE A 592 -28.09 -11.02 10.15
CA PHE A 592 -27.51 -12.27 9.71
C PHE A 592 -28.06 -13.42 10.55
N GLU A 593 -28.12 -14.61 9.99
CA GLU A 593 -28.62 -15.81 10.67
C GLU A 593 -27.69 -17.00 10.43
N ASP A 594 -27.41 -17.73 11.51
CA ASP A 594 -26.69 -19.00 11.49
C ASP A 594 -27.42 -20.05 12.36
N ASP A 595 -26.76 -21.19 12.59
CA ASP A 595 -27.25 -22.29 13.41
C ASP A 595 -27.48 -21.92 14.90
N GLN A 596 -26.92 -20.81 15.36
CA GLN A 596 -27.05 -20.32 16.74
C GLN A 596 -28.08 -19.19 16.89
N GLY A 597 -28.77 -18.83 15.81
CA GLY A 597 -29.81 -17.80 15.79
C GLY A 597 -29.40 -16.54 15.02
N LYS A 598 -29.99 -15.40 15.38
CA LYS A 598 -29.85 -14.15 14.64
C LYS A 598 -28.84 -13.20 15.29
N MET A 599 -28.10 -12.49 14.44
CA MET A 599 -27.21 -11.38 14.78
C MET A 599 -27.73 -10.12 14.11
N VAL A 600 -28.10 -9.11 14.89
CA VAL A 600 -28.63 -7.83 14.41
C VAL A 600 -27.62 -6.74 14.68
N PHE A 601 -27.16 -6.07 13.62
CA PHE A 601 -26.16 -5.02 13.69
C PHE A 601 -26.83 -3.69 13.44
N ILE A 602 -26.76 -2.78 14.41
CA ILE A 602 -27.52 -1.52 14.41
C ILE A 602 -26.53 -0.36 14.41
N VAL A 603 -26.75 0.64 13.57
CA VAL A 603 -25.85 1.80 13.41
C VAL A 603 -26.62 3.11 13.38
N ASN A 604 -26.08 4.14 14.04
CA ASN A 604 -26.46 5.54 13.85
C ASN A 604 -25.47 6.18 12.88
N LEU A 605 -25.97 6.64 11.75
CA LEU A 605 -25.18 7.19 10.65
C LEU A 605 -25.07 8.72 10.70
N THR A 606 -25.57 9.35 11.76
CA THR A 606 -25.53 10.81 11.93
C THR A 606 -24.43 11.23 12.90
N GLU A 607 -23.93 12.44 12.69
CA GLU A 607 -22.84 13.03 13.49
C GLU A 607 -23.34 13.86 14.68
N HIS A 608 -24.62 14.23 14.70
CA HIS A 608 -25.13 15.25 15.62
C HIS A 608 -26.33 14.85 16.47
N ALA A 609 -27.01 13.72 16.16
CA ALA A 609 -28.24 13.36 16.85
C ALA A 609 -28.25 11.90 17.31
N SER A 610 -28.63 11.68 18.57
CA SER A 610 -29.01 10.35 19.04
C SER A 610 -30.29 9.87 18.36
N ILE A 611 -30.41 8.55 18.18
CA ILE A 611 -31.64 7.91 17.69
C ILE A 611 -32.32 7.19 18.86
N PRO A 612 -33.50 7.65 19.28
CA PRO A 612 -34.24 7.01 20.36
C PRO A 612 -35.01 5.77 19.85
N SER A 613 -35.20 4.81 20.75
CA SER A 613 -36.19 3.73 20.66
C SER A 613 -36.18 2.94 19.35
N ILE A 614 -35.04 2.35 19.01
CA ILE A 614 -34.93 1.45 17.85
C ILE A 614 -35.49 0.07 18.22
N LEU A 615 -36.70 -0.22 17.72
CA LEU A 615 -37.35 -1.53 17.85
C LEU A 615 -36.97 -2.43 16.68
N ILE A 616 -36.46 -3.64 16.96
CA ILE A 616 -36.24 -4.69 15.95
C ILE A 616 -37.56 -5.41 15.73
N LYS A 617 -38.26 -5.11 14.63
CA LYS A 617 -39.67 -5.52 14.42
C LYS A 617 -39.83 -6.88 13.76
N GLU A 618 -38.77 -7.38 13.15
CA GLU A 618 -38.74 -8.57 12.29
C GLU A 618 -38.72 -9.85 13.12
N ILE A 619 -38.55 -9.73 14.44
CA ILE A 619 -38.43 -10.84 15.38
C ILE A 619 -39.51 -10.67 16.44
N LYS A 620 -40.55 -11.50 16.35
CA LYS A 620 -41.73 -11.43 17.22
C LYS A 620 -41.63 -12.32 18.46
N VAL A 621 -40.90 -13.44 18.34
CA VAL A 621 -40.70 -14.42 19.41
C VAL A 621 -39.21 -14.69 19.52
N PHE A 622 -38.70 -14.69 20.75
CA PHE A 622 -37.31 -15.03 21.05
C PHE A 622 -37.23 -15.64 22.44
N LYS A 623 -36.31 -16.59 22.62
CA LYS A 623 -36.04 -17.24 23.91
C LYS A 623 -35.18 -16.36 24.80
N CYS A 624 -34.10 -15.80 24.25
CA CYS A 624 -33.24 -14.85 24.93
C CYS A 624 -32.55 -13.91 23.95
N ALA A 625 -32.27 -12.69 24.42
CA ALA A 625 -31.52 -11.71 23.65
C ALA A 625 -30.43 -11.05 24.52
N SER A 626 -29.30 -10.73 23.89
CA SER A 626 -28.21 -9.99 24.51
C SER A 626 -27.65 -8.97 23.54
N MET A 627 -27.13 -7.87 24.06
CA MET A 627 -26.55 -6.78 23.27
C MET A 627 -25.11 -6.54 23.67
N ILE A 628 -24.26 -6.24 22.69
CA ILE A 628 -22.89 -5.79 22.85
C ILE A 628 -22.74 -4.38 22.28
N ASN A 629 -22.05 -3.51 23.01
CA ASN A 629 -21.49 -2.27 22.46
C ASN A 629 -20.06 -2.57 21.98
N PRO A 630 -19.79 -2.66 20.67
CA PRO A 630 -18.47 -3.00 20.15
C PRO A 630 -17.42 -1.91 20.37
N TYR A 631 -17.81 -0.68 20.77
CA TYR A 631 -16.84 0.38 21.10
C TYR A 631 -16.31 0.24 22.53
N THR A 632 -17.09 -0.35 23.44
CA THR A 632 -16.72 -0.46 24.87
C THR A 632 -16.58 -1.90 25.36
N GLY A 633 -16.96 -2.89 24.54
CA GLY A 633 -17.03 -4.30 24.92
C GLY A 633 -18.16 -4.64 25.90
N GLN A 634 -18.95 -3.66 26.35
CA GLN A 634 -20.01 -3.87 27.34
C GLN A 634 -21.12 -4.77 26.79
N LYS A 635 -21.52 -5.75 27.60
CA LYS A 635 -22.61 -6.69 27.30
C LYS A 635 -23.79 -6.50 28.25
N ARG A 636 -25.01 -6.65 27.76
CA ARG A 636 -26.22 -6.68 28.60
C ARG A 636 -27.27 -7.65 28.07
N MET A 637 -28.03 -8.26 28.97
CA MET A 637 -29.23 -9.01 28.60
C MET A 637 -30.36 -8.06 28.21
N MET A 638 -31.23 -8.50 27.31
CA MET A 638 -32.38 -7.75 26.84
C MET A 638 -33.68 -8.47 27.17
N SER A 639 -34.59 -7.79 27.88
CA SER A 639 -35.96 -8.26 28.10
C SER A 639 -36.88 -7.97 26.91
N HIS A 640 -36.53 -6.96 26.10
CA HIS A 640 -37.24 -6.54 24.89
C HIS A 640 -36.22 -6.21 23.80
N LEU A 641 -36.59 -6.41 22.53
CA LEU A 641 -35.74 -6.09 21.38
C LEU A 641 -35.77 -4.58 21.03
N LEU A 642 -35.53 -3.76 22.06
CA LEU A 642 -35.54 -2.30 21.99
C LEU A 642 -34.17 -1.75 22.37
N VAL A 643 -33.57 -0.96 21.49
CA VAL A 643 -32.42 -0.11 21.80
C VAL A 643 -32.94 1.27 22.15
N ASN A 644 -32.94 1.59 23.45
CA ASN A 644 -33.51 2.83 24.00
C ASN A 644 -32.92 4.10 23.37
N GLU A 645 -31.61 4.10 23.15
CA GLU A 645 -30.91 5.22 22.53
C GLU A 645 -29.64 4.72 21.84
N LEU A 646 -29.35 5.26 20.66
CA LEU A 646 -28.11 5.06 19.95
C LEU A 646 -27.45 6.43 19.66
N PRO A 647 -26.36 6.79 20.35
CA PRO A 647 -25.67 8.07 20.14
C PRO A 647 -25.12 8.25 18.72
N PRO A 648 -24.73 9.49 18.33
CA PRO A 648 -24.13 9.78 17.03
C PRO A 648 -22.93 8.88 16.72
N LEU A 649 -22.86 8.38 15.48
CA LEU A 649 -21.80 7.50 14.97
C LEU A 649 -21.50 6.27 15.85
N GLU A 650 -22.49 5.79 16.61
CA GLU A 650 -22.38 4.56 17.39
C GLU A 650 -23.12 3.38 16.78
N CYS A 651 -22.74 2.20 17.25
CA CYS A 651 -23.29 0.92 16.79
C CYS A 651 -23.56 -0.04 17.95
N ARG A 652 -24.43 -1.03 17.72
CA ARG A 652 -24.75 -2.12 18.65
C ARG A 652 -24.87 -3.44 17.87
N ILE A 653 -24.55 -4.55 18.55
CA ILE A 653 -24.79 -5.90 18.04
C ILE A 653 -25.75 -6.59 19.00
N VAL A 654 -26.85 -7.13 18.49
CA VAL A 654 -27.84 -7.88 19.28
C VAL A 654 -27.85 -9.34 18.83
N PHE A 655 -27.65 -10.26 19.77
CA PHE A 655 -27.77 -11.70 19.56
C PHE A 655 -29.14 -12.16 20.03
N ILE A 656 -29.79 -12.97 19.21
CA ILE A 656 -31.14 -13.42 19.45
C ILE A 656 -31.20 -14.92 19.19
N GLN A 657 -31.56 -15.68 20.22
CA GLN A 657 -31.95 -17.08 20.08
C GLN A 657 -33.47 -17.12 19.89
N VAL A 658 -33.89 -17.63 18.73
CA VAL A 658 -35.31 -17.73 18.34
C VAL A 658 -35.88 -19.06 18.83
#